data_AF-A0A4V0HXK8-F1
#
_entry.id   AF-A0A4V0HXK8-F1
#
_cell.length_a   1.000
_cell.length_b   1.000
_cell.length_c   1.000
_cell.angle_alpha   90.00
_cell.angle_beta   90.00
_cell.angle_gamma   90.00
#
_symmetry.space_group_name_H-M   'P 1'
#
loop_
_entity.id
_entity.type
_entity.pdbx_description
1 polymer ?
#
loop_
_entity_poly.entity_id
_entity_poly.type
_entity_poly.pdbx_seq_one_letter_code
_entity_poly.pdbx_strand_id
1 'polypeptide(L)'
;MNANPAPDWSAPVRTCTRLIAAVVLVAAASPVRAAEPPADLADLFPAGTLAYAELVNLADLAPEVVAVFKGTALEDSIPFVHAKKDAAKNLIDLNGKRSLAALGLFASPEMLGEAKKLRVAAGLVGFTDQGDPEVAVAVLTHDSPAAGLAARALLTMSPGLRKVGDVSKVPVFQYRAPNVNYDNNGVPTINQDKPLSDGPHETTFAYTPGLFVAGSSKAAVGHAVKRFLGEDKAAGLGGVAAFRDAAAAHRKTGLFYYVNFPDFCAKLDAANKARGTPRGLEELVGGAAGDFDLLAWFKMTANARAVKSLAGSVRFRDGGLSATMSAAFDPAQKSPLLDLLSGPGAKVELLHHARRPAAFALGVTLPEKNRAPALLGFLDGIAKSNGELGRLPSEAAREMEQKYKVPVVEGLLGKTRAVTVFLPTKQELPKDAKPLPMLVLHAEDAAAATAIEEFFPKLIGDLSGAAAPPQAASETITGVKVLSLPGTGLAWNAPVHYARNGAAVVVGLDRKLVAQAALADAPASAAGGVAGSPPADAVAFGVVSLGDLLVPQAERPRPDGPVVPKEEEPIVLPNGNPLPENFLEDVKKSRKALADALAALQPATVTARRVGTELRVEVFQPKVQNGGLKAAIDALANWADKAGALSGRAAGTGPVRAVAGAGDGALVGRGGGGKWFWGKWGVGSPEPTKTLQNQPKLSERPETLQNQAQLSRTKRSSPEPRLAQLQPHSTARRGTMPCRMLRGPWARREGRRYRTPWVAPAGYRSRFTSSVPHRLSRSQLLTRPRRCTLLKFTGTRPMPRTALLAENLRLLRYVRGRFSSRVG
;
A
#
# COMPACT_ATOMS: atom_id res chain seq x y z
N MET A 1 -10.29 51.67 -18.49
CA MET A 1 -8.96 51.68 -17.86
C MET A 1 -9.13 52.08 -16.41
N ASN A 2 -8.43 51.45 -15.47
CA ASN A 2 -8.15 51.93 -14.11
C ASN A 2 -6.92 51.17 -13.61
N ALA A 3 -5.99 51.84 -12.94
CA ALA A 3 -4.73 51.24 -12.51
C ALA A 3 -4.84 50.71 -11.07
N ASN A 4 -4.40 49.47 -10.83
CA ASN A 4 -4.20 48.97 -9.47
C ASN A 4 -2.97 49.64 -8.85
N PRO A 5 -3.01 50.06 -7.57
CA PRO A 5 -1.80 50.45 -6.85
C PRO A 5 -0.89 49.23 -6.63
N ALA A 6 0.42 49.48 -6.59
CA ALA A 6 1.41 48.43 -6.36
C ALA A 6 1.33 47.88 -4.91
N PRO A 7 1.67 46.61 -4.66
CA PRO A 7 1.72 46.05 -3.31
C PRO A 7 2.83 46.70 -2.46
N ASP A 8 2.54 46.93 -1.18
CA ASP A 8 3.48 47.47 -0.20
C ASP A 8 4.60 46.46 0.13
N TRP A 9 5.86 46.91 0.00
CA TRP A 9 7.07 46.11 0.27
C TRP A 9 7.58 46.21 1.72
N SER A 10 6.86 46.87 2.64
CA SER A 10 7.27 47.09 4.05
C SER A 10 7.32 45.82 4.95
N ALA A 11 6.95 44.65 4.42
CA ALA A 11 6.86 43.38 5.13
C ALA A 11 8.13 42.88 5.87
N PRO A 12 9.38 43.01 5.37
CA PRO A 12 10.53 42.37 6.02
C PRO A 12 10.88 43.03 7.37
N VAL A 13 10.76 44.36 7.50
CA VAL A 13 11.12 45.10 8.71
C VAL A 13 10.24 44.70 9.90
N ARG A 14 8.93 44.50 9.67
CA ARG A 14 7.98 44.03 10.70
C ARG A 14 8.20 42.57 11.12
N THR A 15 8.99 41.81 10.39
CA THR A 15 9.27 40.39 10.68
C THR A 15 10.39 40.24 11.73
N CYS A 16 11.46 41.05 11.63
CA CYS A 16 12.57 41.02 12.58
C CYS A 16 12.14 41.44 14.01
N THR A 17 11.33 42.49 14.15
CA THR A 17 10.89 42.97 15.48
C THR A 17 10.02 41.94 16.22
N ARG A 18 9.23 41.15 15.49
CA ARG A 18 8.37 40.09 16.05
C ARG A 18 9.16 38.86 16.47
N LEU A 19 10.25 38.53 15.76
CA LEU A 19 11.16 37.46 16.13
C LEU A 19 11.85 37.72 17.48
N ILE A 20 12.34 38.94 17.70
CA ILE A 20 12.99 39.33 18.96
C ILE A 20 11.99 39.25 20.13
N ALA A 21 10.77 39.77 19.94
CA ALA A 21 9.71 39.69 20.96
C ALA A 21 9.32 38.24 21.30
N ALA A 22 9.28 37.35 20.30
CA ALA A 22 9.01 35.93 20.51
C ALA A 22 10.12 35.21 21.30
N VAL A 23 11.40 35.53 21.04
CA VAL A 23 12.54 34.98 21.79
C VAL A 23 12.50 35.42 23.26
N VAL A 24 12.22 36.70 23.53
CA VAL A 24 12.11 37.23 24.90
C VAL A 24 10.93 36.60 25.66
N LEU A 25 9.77 36.43 25.01
CA LEU A 25 8.61 35.75 25.63
C LEU A 25 8.80 34.25 25.85
N VAL A 26 9.66 33.58 25.07
CA VAL A 26 10.06 32.19 25.32
C VAL A 26 11.02 32.09 26.51
N ALA A 27 11.95 33.05 26.67
CA ALA A 27 12.86 33.10 27.80
C ALA A 27 12.19 33.41 29.16
N ALA A 28 11.07 34.15 29.15
CA ALA A 28 10.32 34.52 30.36
C ALA A 28 9.23 33.50 30.78
N ALA A 29 9.01 32.44 30.01
CA ALA A 29 7.95 31.46 30.28
C ALA A 29 8.40 30.39 31.29
N SER A 30 8.15 30.64 32.58
CA SER A 30 8.32 29.64 33.64
C SER A 30 7.67 28.30 33.25
N PRO A 31 8.35 27.15 33.41
CA PRO A 31 7.76 25.86 33.08
C PRO A 31 6.61 25.55 34.04
N VAL A 32 5.37 25.72 33.54
CA VAL A 32 4.19 25.14 34.18
C VAL A 32 4.42 23.64 34.21
N ARG A 33 4.70 23.10 35.41
CA ARG A 33 4.78 21.66 35.64
C ARG A 33 3.40 21.07 35.37
N ALA A 34 3.20 20.57 34.15
CA ALA A 34 2.21 19.55 33.89
C ALA A 34 2.44 18.35 34.82
N ALA A 35 1.44 17.47 34.95
CA ALA A 35 1.69 16.13 35.47
C ALA A 35 2.82 15.48 34.65
N GLU A 36 3.60 14.58 35.27
CA GLU A 36 4.72 13.92 34.60
C GLU A 36 4.26 13.34 33.25
N PRO A 37 4.88 13.72 32.12
CA PRO A 37 4.37 13.38 30.80
C PRO A 37 4.32 11.85 30.66
N PRO A 38 3.23 11.28 30.10
CA PRO A 38 2.99 9.85 30.14
C PRO A 38 4.17 9.09 29.55
N ALA A 39 4.71 8.14 30.33
CA ALA A 39 5.91 7.39 29.97
C ALA A 39 5.74 6.65 28.63
N ASP A 40 4.52 6.21 28.32
CA ASP A 40 4.16 5.66 27.02
C ASP A 40 3.27 6.63 26.22
N LEU A 41 3.68 6.91 24.97
CA LEU A 41 2.88 7.66 24.00
C LEU A 41 1.58 6.94 23.63
N ALA A 42 1.54 5.61 23.75
CA ALA A 42 0.33 4.81 23.57
C ALA A 42 -0.76 5.15 24.61
N ASP A 43 -0.38 5.61 25.80
CA ASP A 43 -1.34 5.98 26.85
C ASP A 43 -1.99 7.36 26.63
N LEU A 44 -1.61 8.09 25.58
CA LEU A 44 -2.42 9.20 25.04
C LEU A 44 -3.64 8.73 24.24
N PHE A 45 -3.71 7.45 23.87
CA PHE A 45 -4.80 6.88 23.08
C PHE A 45 -5.67 5.98 23.97
N PRO A 46 -7.02 5.98 23.81
CA PRO A 46 -7.89 5.13 24.62
C PRO A 46 -7.65 3.64 24.32
N ALA A 47 -7.85 2.77 25.31
CA ALA A 47 -7.73 1.31 25.13
C ALA A 47 -8.55 0.74 23.96
N GLY A 48 -9.68 1.37 23.60
CA GLY A 48 -10.53 1.02 22.46
C GLY A 48 -10.05 1.52 21.08
N THR A 49 -8.79 1.95 20.96
CA THR A 49 -8.18 2.40 19.69
C THR A 49 -8.08 1.24 18.70
N LEU A 50 -8.51 1.48 17.47
CA LEU A 50 -8.69 0.45 16.44
C LEU A 50 -7.39 0.14 15.71
N ALA A 51 -6.64 1.18 15.36
CA ALA A 51 -5.32 1.10 14.75
C ALA A 51 -4.42 2.19 15.33
N TYR A 52 -3.15 1.88 15.53
CA TYR A 52 -2.12 2.75 16.13
C TYR A 52 -0.82 2.60 15.34
N ALA A 53 -0.06 3.69 15.20
CA ALA A 53 1.29 3.68 14.65
C ALA A 53 2.18 4.70 15.38
N GLU A 54 3.47 4.41 15.54
CA GLU A 54 4.44 5.24 16.27
C GLU A 54 5.82 5.23 15.60
N LEU A 55 6.47 6.40 15.55
CA LEU A 55 7.89 6.51 15.22
C LEU A 55 8.72 6.26 16.49
N VAL A 56 9.22 5.03 16.60
CA VAL A 56 10.01 4.51 17.72
C VAL A 56 11.48 4.86 17.53
N ASN A 57 12.11 5.34 18.62
CA ASN A 57 13.52 5.71 18.68
C ASN A 57 13.98 6.60 17.51
N LEU A 58 13.33 7.76 17.32
CA LEU A 58 13.70 8.74 16.30
C LEU A 58 15.18 9.17 16.34
N ALA A 59 15.82 9.09 17.52
CA ALA A 59 17.26 9.30 17.69
C ALA A 59 18.14 8.27 16.97
N ASP A 60 17.77 7.00 17.02
CA ASP A 60 18.48 5.90 16.36
C ASP A 60 18.18 5.87 14.85
N LEU A 61 16.94 6.25 14.48
CA LEU A 61 16.45 6.27 13.10
C LEU A 61 17.06 7.42 12.27
N ALA A 62 17.34 8.58 12.89
CA ALA A 62 17.84 9.76 12.18
C ALA A 62 19.16 9.51 11.40
N PRO A 63 20.20 8.87 11.97
CA PRO A 63 21.40 8.48 11.22
C PRO A 63 21.12 7.56 10.01
N GLU A 64 20.17 6.64 10.12
CA GLU A 64 19.78 5.75 9.02
C GLU A 64 19.11 6.55 7.89
N VAL A 65 18.23 7.49 8.23
CA VAL A 65 17.56 8.40 7.28
C VAL A 65 18.58 9.32 6.59
N VAL A 66 19.54 9.90 7.32
CA VAL A 66 20.65 10.66 6.72
C VAL A 66 21.46 9.79 5.75
N ALA A 67 21.77 8.54 6.13
CA ALA A 67 22.52 7.63 5.28
C ALA A 67 21.76 7.21 4.00
N VAL A 68 20.43 7.31 3.98
CA VAL A 68 19.57 7.09 2.80
C VAL A 68 19.52 8.33 1.89
N PHE A 69 19.52 9.53 2.45
CA PHE A 69 19.57 10.78 1.67
C PHE A 69 20.98 11.17 1.19
N LYS A 70 22.03 10.56 1.73
CA LYS A 70 23.42 10.85 1.37
C LYS A 70 23.69 10.70 -0.13
N GLY A 71 24.24 11.75 -0.74
CA GLY A 71 24.51 11.90 -2.16
C GLY A 71 23.31 12.29 -3.01
N THR A 72 22.08 12.36 -2.47
CA THR A 72 20.87 12.74 -3.21
C THR A 72 20.73 14.25 -3.35
N ALA A 73 19.84 14.70 -4.23
CA ALA A 73 19.46 16.11 -4.34
C ALA A 73 18.78 16.70 -3.07
N LEU A 74 18.53 15.88 -2.04
CA LEU A 74 17.96 16.30 -0.76
C LEU A 74 19.00 16.37 0.38
N GLU A 75 20.25 15.94 0.18
CA GLU A 75 21.32 16.07 1.20
C GLU A 75 21.66 17.55 1.44
N ASP A 76 21.92 18.30 0.37
CA ASP A 76 21.97 19.76 0.39
C ASP A 76 20.78 20.33 -0.38
N SER A 77 19.63 20.36 0.32
CA SER A 77 18.36 20.73 -0.30
C SER A 77 18.25 22.22 -0.62
N ILE A 78 19.10 23.09 -0.06
CA ILE A 78 18.96 24.56 -0.22
C ILE A 78 19.32 25.01 -1.65
N PRO A 79 20.52 24.73 -2.21
CA PRO A 79 20.84 25.08 -3.60
C PRO A 79 19.94 24.35 -4.60
N PHE A 80 19.56 23.09 -4.33
CA PHE A 80 18.64 22.33 -5.18
C PHE A 80 17.27 23.01 -5.28
N VAL A 81 16.66 23.34 -4.14
CA VAL A 81 15.36 24.02 -4.08
C VAL A 81 15.45 25.44 -4.64
N HIS A 82 16.57 26.15 -4.48
CA HIS A 82 16.74 27.49 -5.05
C HIS A 82 16.91 27.44 -6.57
N ALA A 83 17.80 26.62 -7.12
CA ALA A 83 17.91 26.43 -8.58
C ALA A 83 16.57 26.01 -9.21
N LYS A 84 15.74 25.23 -8.50
CA LYS A 84 14.38 24.86 -8.90
C LYS A 84 13.37 26.01 -8.84
N LYS A 85 13.52 26.99 -7.93
CA LYS A 85 12.73 28.23 -7.89
C LYS A 85 13.17 29.18 -9.01
N ASP A 86 14.48 29.34 -9.22
CA ASP A 86 15.04 30.28 -10.20
C ASP A 86 14.74 29.82 -11.64
N ALA A 87 14.60 28.50 -11.85
CA ALA A 87 14.12 27.91 -13.10
C ALA A 87 12.59 27.91 -13.27
N ALA A 88 11.80 28.37 -12.28
CA ALA A 88 10.33 28.34 -12.33
C ALA A 88 9.79 29.50 -13.20
N LYS A 89 9.23 29.17 -14.37
CA LYS A 89 8.74 30.17 -15.35
C LYS A 89 7.35 30.73 -15.03
N ASN A 90 6.68 30.23 -13.99
CA ASN A 90 5.32 30.62 -13.62
C ASN A 90 5.05 30.34 -12.13
N LEU A 91 3.95 30.90 -11.62
CA LEU A 91 3.55 30.80 -10.20
C LEU A 91 3.16 29.37 -9.77
N ILE A 92 2.78 28.50 -10.72
CA ILE A 92 2.33 27.13 -10.47
C ILE A 92 3.55 26.26 -10.12
N ASP A 93 4.59 26.31 -10.95
CA ASP A 93 5.91 25.73 -10.69
C ASP A 93 6.47 26.23 -9.35
N LEU A 94 6.40 27.54 -9.09
CA LEU A 94 6.91 28.17 -7.86
C LEU A 94 6.17 27.69 -6.60
N ASN A 95 4.85 27.48 -6.69
CA ASN A 95 4.06 26.90 -5.60
C ASN A 95 4.42 25.44 -5.36
N GLY A 96 4.66 24.65 -6.41
CA GLY A 96 5.18 23.28 -6.27
C GLY A 96 6.51 23.22 -5.51
N LYS A 97 7.38 24.23 -5.65
CA LYS A 97 8.67 24.29 -4.92
C LYS A 97 8.49 24.46 -3.41
N ARG A 98 7.31 24.85 -2.91
CA ARG A 98 7.03 24.90 -1.46
C ARG A 98 6.97 23.50 -0.85
N SER A 99 6.36 22.54 -1.53
CA SER A 99 6.36 21.14 -1.11
C SER A 99 7.77 20.53 -1.17
N LEU A 100 8.54 20.86 -2.22
CA LEU A 100 9.94 20.44 -2.33
C LEU A 100 10.82 21.05 -1.22
N ALA A 101 10.61 22.33 -0.89
CA ALA A 101 11.29 23.00 0.22
C ALA A 101 10.95 22.38 1.58
N ALA A 102 9.69 22.00 1.80
CA ALA A 102 9.28 21.29 3.02
C ALA A 102 9.94 19.91 3.13
N LEU A 103 9.98 19.13 2.03
CA LEU A 103 10.68 17.84 1.99
C LEU A 103 12.19 18.00 2.25
N GLY A 104 12.81 19.00 1.62
CA GLY A 104 14.22 19.33 1.84
C GLY A 104 14.54 19.77 3.27
N LEU A 105 13.61 20.48 3.92
CA LEU A 105 13.72 20.84 5.33
C LEU A 105 13.55 19.61 6.24
N PHE A 106 12.59 18.72 5.97
CA PHE A 106 12.43 17.48 6.75
C PHE A 106 13.64 16.52 6.62
N ALA A 107 14.36 16.56 5.50
CA ALA A 107 15.59 15.80 5.29
C ALA A 107 16.84 16.45 5.91
N SER A 108 16.76 17.70 6.40
CA SER A 108 17.95 18.45 6.83
C SER A 108 18.57 17.90 8.13
N PRO A 109 19.90 17.96 8.29
CA PRO A 109 20.58 17.50 9.50
C PRO A 109 20.08 18.18 10.78
N GLU A 110 19.67 19.45 10.70
CA GLU A 110 19.15 20.25 11.81
C GLU A 110 17.76 19.75 12.24
N MET A 111 16.87 19.53 11.28
CA MET A 111 15.53 19.02 11.56
C MET A 111 15.55 17.59 12.07
N LEU A 112 16.40 16.73 11.51
CA LEU A 112 16.64 15.38 12.05
C LEU A 112 17.31 15.43 13.43
N GLY A 113 18.17 16.43 13.66
CA GLY A 113 18.82 16.74 14.94
C GLY A 113 17.87 17.21 16.04
N GLU A 114 16.73 17.84 15.71
CA GLU A 114 15.63 18.11 16.64
C GLU A 114 14.61 16.97 16.71
N ALA A 115 14.32 16.29 15.59
CA ALA A 115 13.32 15.21 15.51
C ALA A 115 13.61 14.06 16.50
N LYS A 116 14.90 13.82 16.82
CA LYS A 116 15.32 12.85 17.85
C LYS A 116 14.74 13.11 19.25
N LYS A 117 14.29 14.34 19.55
CA LYS A 117 13.66 14.73 20.82
C LYS A 117 12.15 14.50 20.83
N LEU A 118 11.55 14.29 19.65
CA LEU A 118 10.11 14.16 19.49
C LEU A 118 9.69 12.70 19.63
N ARG A 119 8.45 12.49 20.07
CA ARG A 119 7.77 11.19 19.92
C ARG A 119 6.47 11.41 19.18
N VAL A 120 6.24 10.65 18.11
CA VAL A 120 5.12 10.86 17.18
C VAL A 120 4.32 9.58 17.04
N ALA A 121 3.01 9.64 17.26
CA ALA A 121 2.09 8.54 17.01
C ALA A 121 0.78 9.01 16.40
N ALA A 122 0.13 8.12 15.67
CA ALA A 122 -1.21 8.30 15.12
C ALA A 122 -2.11 7.15 15.58
N GLY A 123 -3.39 7.44 15.79
CA GLY A 123 -4.39 6.46 16.21
C GLY A 123 -5.76 6.72 15.58
N LEU A 124 -6.35 5.68 15.00
CA LEU A 124 -7.76 5.62 14.61
C LEU A 124 -8.55 5.21 15.86
N VAL A 125 -9.13 6.18 16.56
CA VAL A 125 -9.83 5.95 17.84
C VAL A 125 -11.27 5.48 17.64
N GLY A 126 -11.90 5.82 16.51
CA GLY A 126 -13.28 5.49 16.23
C GLY A 126 -13.74 5.80 14.81
N PHE A 127 -15.06 5.74 14.64
CA PHE A 127 -15.80 6.27 13.49
C PHE A 127 -17.02 7.00 14.07
N THR A 128 -17.47 8.07 13.42
CA THR A 128 -18.72 8.78 13.81
C THR A 128 -19.96 8.02 13.38
N ASP A 129 -21.14 8.49 13.80
CA ASP A 129 -22.44 7.94 13.38
C ASP A 129 -22.66 8.03 11.85
N GLN A 130 -21.96 8.96 11.19
CA GLN A 130 -21.94 9.09 9.73
C GLN A 130 -20.99 8.09 9.06
N GLY A 131 -20.19 7.34 9.82
CA GLY A 131 -19.23 6.35 9.32
C GLY A 131 -17.86 6.93 8.91
N ASP A 132 -17.57 8.17 9.29
CA ASP A 132 -16.32 8.84 8.94
C ASP A 132 -15.25 8.62 10.03
N PRO A 133 -13.95 8.53 9.67
CA PRO A 133 -12.92 8.08 10.59
C PRO A 133 -12.51 9.15 11.61
N GLU A 134 -12.45 8.75 12.89
CA GLU A 134 -11.91 9.56 13.96
C GLU A 134 -10.44 9.23 14.19
N VAL A 135 -9.56 10.09 13.70
CA VAL A 135 -8.09 9.95 13.75
C VAL A 135 -7.51 11.07 14.60
N ALA A 136 -6.54 10.73 15.45
CA ALA A 136 -5.69 11.69 16.15
C ALA A 136 -4.20 11.39 15.87
N VAL A 137 -3.39 12.43 15.82
CA VAL A 137 -1.93 12.38 15.72
C VAL A 137 -1.37 13.18 16.89
N ALA A 138 -0.63 12.52 17.77
CA ALA A 138 0.00 13.10 18.95
C ALA A 138 1.51 13.24 18.72
N VAL A 139 2.02 14.43 18.98
CA VAL A 139 3.45 14.76 18.95
C VAL A 139 3.85 15.26 20.34
N LEU A 140 4.52 14.41 21.12
CA LEU A 140 5.19 14.89 22.32
C LEU A 140 6.41 15.71 21.88
N THR A 141 6.40 17.00 22.19
CA THR A 141 7.47 17.93 21.82
C THR A 141 8.62 17.94 22.83
N HIS A 142 8.38 17.45 24.05
CA HIS A 142 9.36 17.41 25.15
C HIS A 142 10.16 18.73 25.24
N ASP A 143 11.48 18.64 25.34
CA ASP A 143 12.41 19.78 25.43
C ASP A 143 12.90 20.26 24.05
N SER A 144 12.09 20.14 23.00
CA SER A 144 12.35 20.79 21.70
C SER A 144 11.68 22.17 21.65
N PRO A 145 12.43 23.27 21.90
CA PRO A 145 11.89 24.62 21.74
C PRO A 145 11.54 24.90 20.27
N ALA A 146 12.24 24.25 19.32
CA ALA A 146 11.96 24.36 17.89
C ALA A 146 10.56 23.81 17.54
N ALA A 147 10.20 22.61 18.02
CA ALA A 147 8.88 22.04 17.78
C ALA A 147 7.76 22.80 18.51
N GLY A 148 8.00 23.26 19.73
CA GLY A 148 7.06 24.12 20.46
C GLY A 148 6.84 25.48 19.78
N LEU A 149 7.89 26.08 19.23
CA LEU A 149 7.81 27.31 18.42
C LEU A 149 7.08 27.06 17.10
N ALA A 150 7.38 25.96 16.39
CA ALA A 150 6.74 25.61 15.13
C ALA A 150 5.23 25.36 15.31
N ALA A 151 4.81 24.65 16.37
CA ALA A 151 3.40 24.45 16.71
C ALA A 151 2.68 25.79 17.00
N ARG A 152 3.30 26.69 17.79
CA ARG A 152 2.78 28.04 18.05
C ARG A 152 2.69 28.86 16.77
N ALA A 153 3.71 28.83 15.92
CA ALA A 153 3.75 29.55 14.64
C ALA A 153 2.65 29.05 13.69
N LEU A 154 2.47 27.73 13.56
CA LEU A 154 1.38 27.14 12.78
C LEU A 154 0.01 27.66 13.24
N LEU A 155 -0.27 27.60 14.54
CA LEU A 155 -1.57 28.00 15.10
C LEU A 155 -1.84 29.51 15.06
N THR A 156 -0.79 30.35 14.99
CA THR A 156 -0.92 31.82 15.02
C THR A 156 -0.73 32.50 13.67
N MET A 157 -0.02 31.87 12.72
CA MET A 157 0.31 32.46 11.42
C MET A 157 -0.50 31.87 10.25
N SER A 158 -1.12 30.69 10.40
CA SER A 158 -2.01 30.14 9.36
C SER A 158 -3.29 30.98 9.23
N PRO A 159 -3.52 31.67 8.09
CA PRO A 159 -4.63 32.63 7.98
C PRO A 159 -6.02 31.99 8.01
N GLY A 160 -6.11 30.68 7.76
CA GLY A 160 -7.33 29.88 7.82
C GLY A 160 -7.55 29.11 9.14
N LEU A 161 -6.65 29.19 10.12
CA LEU A 161 -6.91 28.56 11.43
C LEU A 161 -7.73 29.47 12.34
N ARG A 162 -8.76 28.91 12.98
CA ARG A 162 -9.65 29.61 13.91
C ARG A 162 -9.93 28.74 15.13
N LYS A 163 -10.02 29.36 16.32
CA LYS A 163 -10.43 28.67 17.55
C LYS A 163 -11.91 28.30 17.47
N VAL A 164 -12.23 27.03 17.70
CA VAL A 164 -13.60 26.45 17.72
C VAL A 164 -14.03 26.00 19.12
N GLY A 165 -13.29 26.44 20.14
CA GLY A 165 -13.56 26.21 21.56
C GLY A 165 -12.33 25.67 22.29
N ASP A 166 -12.56 25.06 23.45
CA ASP A 166 -11.52 24.48 24.29
C ASP A 166 -11.82 23.01 24.60
N VAL A 167 -10.77 22.27 24.98
CA VAL A 167 -10.83 21.00 25.73
C VAL A 167 -9.88 21.15 26.91
N SER A 168 -10.35 20.94 28.14
CA SER A 168 -9.48 20.98 29.34
C SER A 168 -8.69 22.30 29.47
N LYS A 169 -9.34 23.42 29.12
CA LYS A 169 -8.76 24.78 29.01
C LYS A 169 -7.67 24.96 27.93
N VAL A 170 -7.35 23.92 27.16
CA VAL A 170 -6.48 24.01 25.97
C VAL A 170 -7.31 24.46 24.77
N PRO A 171 -6.91 25.53 24.05
CA PRO A 171 -7.65 26.00 22.88
C PRO A 171 -7.50 25.04 21.70
N VAL A 172 -8.63 24.80 21.02
CA VAL A 172 -8.74 23.91 19.87
C VAL A 172 -9.06 24.72 18.61
N PHE A 173 -8.35 24.44 17.53
CA PHE A 173 -8.39 25.19 16.27
C PHE A 173 -8.79 24.30 15.08
N GLN A 174 -9.45 24.85 14.07
CA GLN A 174 -9.82 24.17 12.81
C GLN A 174 -9.55 25.08 11.59
N TYR A 175 -9.45 24.47 10.40
CA TYR A 175 -9.21 25.15 9.11
C TYR A 175 -10.45 25.85 8.52
N ARG A 176 -11.07 26.73 9.31
CA ARG A 176 -12.19 27.58 8.90
C ARG A 176 -11.69 28.77 8.07
N ALA A 177 -11.76 28.66 6.75
CA ALA A 177 -11.64 29.81 5.87
C ALA A 177 -12.71 30.86 6.25
N PRO A 178 -12.38 32.16 6.33
CA PRO A 178 -13.38 33.19 6.61
C PRO A 178 -14.40 33.24 5.47
N ASN A 179 -15.69 33.25 5.81
CA ASN A 179 -16.73 33.47 4.80
C ASN A 179 -16.73 34.97 4.43
N VAL A 180 -16.11 35.28 3.29
CA VAL A 180 -16.02 36.65 2.75
C VAL A 180 -17.22 36.87 1.83
N ASN A 181 -18.24 37.51 2.37
CA ASN A 181 -19.30 38.10 1.57
C ASN A 181 -18.83 39.44 1.00
N TYR A 182 -19.53 39.95 0.00
CA TYR A 182 -19.37 41.33 -0.46
C TYR A 182 -20.65 42.07 -0.12
N ASP A 183 -20.54 43.29 0.41
CA ASP A 183 -21.70 44.14 0.64
C ASP A 183 -22.23 44.72 -0.68
N ASN A 184 -23.32 45.49 -0.61
CA ASN A 184 -23.92 46.13 -1.80
C ASN A 184 -22.98 47.14 -2.50
N ASN A 185 -21.85 47.52 -1.87
CA ASN A 185 -20.84 48.42 -2.42
C ASN A 185 -19.63 47.66 -2.99
N GLY A 186 -19.63 46.32 -2.94
CA GLY A 186 -18.50 45.48 -3.33
C GLY A 186 -17.35 45.43 -2.30
N VAL A 187 -17.59 45.86 -1.06
CA VAL A 187 -16.61 45.79 0.03
C VAL A 187 -16.63 44.40 0.65
N PRO A 188 -15.47 43.71 0.78
CA PRO A 188 -15.40 42.38 1.41
C PRO A 188 -15.73 42.48 2.91
N THR A 189 -16.85 41.90 3.29
CA THR A 189 -17.30 41.75 4.68
C THR A 189 -17.07 40.32 5.14
N ILE A 190 -16.38 40.15 6.27
CA ILE A 190 -16.20 38.82 6.87
C ILE A 190 -17.44 38.53 7.73
N ASN A 191 -18.25 37.56 7.33
CA ASN A 191 -19.30 37.02 8.18
C ASN A 191 -18.64 36.26 9.35
N GLN A 192 -18.51 36.95 10.49
CA GLN A 192 -18.01 36.37 11.73
C GLN A 192 -19.18 35.79 12.53
N ASP A 193 -19.56 34.54 12.23
CA ASP A 193 -20.49 33.80 13.07
C ASP A 193 -19.91 33.61 14.48
N LYS A 194 -20.62 34.14 15.48
CA LYS A 194 -20.22 34.12 16.88
C LYS A 194 -20.45 32.74 17.51
N PRO A 195 -19.54 32.33 18.42
CA PRO A 195 -18.23 31.82 18.02
C PRO A 195 -18.37 30.62 17.07
N LEU A 196 -17.39 30.42 16.19
CA LEU A 196 -17.35 29.27 15.27
C LEU A 196 -17.56 27.95 16.02
N SER A 197 -18.64 27.25 15.68
CA SER A 197 -18.95 25.92 16.20
C SER A 197 -17.92 24.90 15.70
N ASP A 198 -17.75 23.85 16.50
CA ASP A 198 -17.07 22.63 16.06
C ASP A 198 -17.92 21.98 14.96
N GLY A 199 -17.44 22.06 13.72
CA GLY A 199 -18.12 21.55 12.53
C GLY A 199 -17.50 20.25 12.03
N PRO A 200 -18.29 19.41 11.33
CA PRO A 200 -17.91 18.02 11.04
C PRO A 200 -16.62 17.90 10.24
N HIS A 201 -15.75 17.01 10.72
CA HIS A 201 -14.61 16.42 9.99
C HIS A 201 -13.54 17.38 9.41
N GLU A 202 -13.40 18.60 9.95
CA GLU A 202 -12.24 19.44 9.64
C GLU A 202 -10.99 19.05 10.43
N THR A 203 -9.81 19.22 9.82
CA THR A 203 -8.53 19.00 10.50
C THR A 203 -8.42 19.95 11.69
N THR A 204 -8.42 19.33 12.87
CA THR A 204 -8.53 19.96 14.18
C THR A 204 -7.18 19.88 14.87
N PHE A 205 -6.79 20.94 15.59
CA PHE A 205 -5.48 21.06 16.24
C PHE A 205 -5.61 21.55 17.69
N ALA A 206 -4.74 21.07 18.57
CA ALA A 206 -4.55 21.60 19.92
C ALA A 206 -3.05 21.65 20.27
N TYR A 207 -2.66 22.61 21.11
CA TYR A 207 -1.30 22.72 21.62
C TYR A 207 -1.28 23.11 23.10
N THR A 208 -0.50 22.35 23.87
CA THR A 208 -0.14 22.66 25.26
C THR A 208 1.36 22.40 25.42
N PRO A 209 2.09 23.03 26.37
CA PRO A 209 3.51 22.74 26.56
C PRO A 209 3.79 21.24 26.71
N GLY A 210 4.69 20.71 25.88
CA GLY A 210 5.04 19.29 25.80
C GLY A 210 4.20 18.45 24.84
N LEU A 211 3.04 18.92 24.35
CA LEU A 211 2.16 18.17 23.44
C LEU A 211 1.52 19.04 22.35
N PHE A 212 1.74 18.67 21.09
CA PHE A 212 0.93 19.08 19.94
C PHE A 212 0.04 17.91 19.50
N VAL A 213 -1.22 18.20 19.18
CA VAL A 213 -2.18 17.20 18.66
C VAL A 213 -2.85 17.73 17.40
N ALA A 214 -2.95 16.89 16.38
CA ALA A 214 -3.82 17.08 15.23
C ALA A 214 -4.86 15.94 15.16
N GLY A 215 -5.97 16.11 14.46
CA GLY A 215 -6.97 15.05 14.27
C GLY A 215 -8.13 15.44 13.35
N SER A 216 -9.06 14.52 13.12
CA SER A 216 -10.25 14.76 12.27
C SER A 216 -11.47 15.32 13.03
N SER A 217 -11.43 15.38 14.36
CA SER A 217 -12.50 15.97 15.18
C SER A 217 -11.95 16.53 16.50
N LYS A 218 -12.71 17.42 17.15
CA LYS A 218 -12.43 17.86 18.53
C LYS A 218 -12.49 16.71 19.53
N ALA A 219 -13.33 15.70 19.29
CA ALA A 219 -13.40 14.51 20.14
C ALA A 219 -12.11 13.69 20.06
N ALA A 220 -11.64 13.38 18.85
CA ALA A 220 -10.39 12.66 18.61
C ALA A 220 -9.17 13.37 19.23
N VAL A 221 -9.05 14.68 19.01
CA VAL A 221 -8.02 15.53 19.64
C VAL A 221 -8.17 15.55 21.18
N GLY A 222 -9.40 15.65 21.66
CA GLY A 222 -9.70 15.76 23.09
C GLY A 222 -9.36 14.51 23.91
N HIS A 223 -9.38 13.31 23.31
CA HIS A 223 -8.94 12.08 23.98
C HIS A 223 -7.47 12.12 24.41
N ALA A 224 -6.59 12.66 23.56
CA ALA A 224 -5.16 12.80 23.84
C ALA A 224 -4.88 13.94 24.81
N VAL A 225 -5.52 15.10 24.63
CA VAL A 225 -5.36 16.25 25.54
C VAL A 225 -5.76 15.91 26.97
N LYS A 226 -6.92 15.26 27.19
CA LYS A 226 -7.37 14.85 28.53
C LYS A 226 -6.47 13.83 29.21
N ARG A 227 -5.89 12.89 28.43
CA ARG A 227 -4.93 11.90 28.93
C ARG A 227 -3.61 12.53 29.36
N PHE A 228 -3.05 13.40 28.52
CA PHE A 228 -1.82 14.14 28.81
C PHE A 228 -1.94 15.03 30.07
N LEU A 229 -3.11 15.60 30.32
CA LEU A 229 -3.39 16.43 31.51
C LEU A 229 -3.79 15.60 32.75
N GLY A 230 -3.88 14.27 32.65
CA GLY A 230 -4.30 13.39 33.75
C GLY A 230 -5.78 13.49 34.15
N GLU A 231 -6.60 14.17 33.35
CA GLU A 231 -8.04 14.34 33.59
C GLU A 231 -8.83 13.07 33.23
N ASP A 232 -8.43 12.36 32.17
CA ASP A 232 -9.01 11.07 31.79
C ASP A 232 -8.13 9.93 32.32
N LYS A 233 -8.64 9.23 33.35
CA LYS A 233 -7.99 8.11 34.04
C LYS A 233 -8.42 6.74 33.50
N ALA A 234 -9.20 6.67 32.42
CA ALA A 234 -9.54 5.41 31.77
C ALA A 234 -8.33 4.85 31.03
N ALA A 235 -8.17 3.52 31.05
CA ALA A 235 -7.01 2.81 30.52
C ALA A 235 -6.59 3.29 29.11
N GLY A 236 -5.30 3.61 28.99
CA GLY A 236 -4.66 3.89 27.71
C GLY A 236 -4.40 2.61 26.91
N LEU A 237 -3.92 2.76 25.67
CA LEU A 237 -3.61 1.62 24.81
C LEU A 237 -2.44 0.76 25.35
N GLY A 238 -1.49 1.36 26.09
CA GLY A 238 -0.45 0.63 26.84
C GLY A 238 -1.02 -0.27 27.94
N GLY A 239 -2.23 0.02 28.41
CA GLY A 239 -3.02 -0.82 29.32
C GLY A 239 -3.51 -2.14 28.71
N VAL A 240 -3.59 -2.26 27.37
CA VAL A 240 -4.15 -3.44 26.69
C VAL A 240 -3.10 -4.55 26.55
N ALA A 241 -3.42 -5.77 27.02
CA ALA A 241 -2.49 -6.90 26.99
C ALA A 241 -2.01 -7.24 25.57
N ALA A 242 -2.94 -7.41 24.62
CA ALA A 242 -2.61 -7.71 23.22
C ALA A 242 -1.77 -6.60 22.54
N PHE A 243 -1.87 -5.35 23.00
CA PHE A 243 -0.97 -4.27 22.55
C PHE A 243 0.42 -4.41 23.16
N ARG A 244 0.55 -4.70 24.47
CA ARG A 244 1.85 -4.92 25.11
C ARG A 244 2.59 -6.12 24.52
N ASP A 245 1.90 -7.22 24.26
CA ASP A 245 2.49 -8.42 23.65
C ASP A 245 3.01 -8.11 22.23
N ALA A 246 2.22 -7.40 21.43
CA ALA A 246 2.61 -6.91 20.11
C ALA A 246 3.77 -5.91 20.17
N ALA A 247 3.75 -4.98 21.12
CA ALA A 247 4.80 -3.98 21.30
C ALA A 247 6.13 -4.65 21.70
N ALA A 248 6.12 -5.59 22.65
CA ALA A 248 7.32 -6.35 23.04
C ALA A 248 7.95 -7.11 21.85
N ALA A 249 7.13 -7.60 20.91
CA ALA A 249 7.61 -8.28 19.71
C ALA A 249 8.08 -7.33 18.58
N HIS A 250 7.42 -6.19 18.38
CA HIS A 250 7.57 -5.38 17.15
C HIS A 250 7.98 -3.91 17.35
N ARG A 251 7.85 -3.32 18.54
CA ARG A 251 8.15 -1.90 18.81
C ARG A 251 9.66 -1.66 18.92
N LYS A 252 10.30 -1.68 17.75
CA LYS A 252 11.73 -1.47 17.50
C LYS A 252 11.91 -0.16 16.73
N THR A 253 13.12 0.41 16.75
CA THR A 253 13.52 1.58 15.96
C THR A 253 12.94 1.54 14.55
N GLY A 254 12.25 2.63 14.15
CA GLY A 254 11.45 2.69 12.93
C GLY A 254 9.97 2.99 13.21
N LEU A 255 9.11 2.73 12.23
CA LEU A 255 7.66 2.87 12.35
C LEU A 255 7.05 1.57 12.89
N PHE A 256 6.64 1.55 14.16
CA PHE A 256 5.82 0.47 14.74
C PHE A 256 4.34 0.69 14.40
N TYR A 257 3.57 -0.39 14.25
CA TYR A 257 2.12 -0.32 14.13
C TYR A 257 1.38 -1.50 14.79
N TYR A 258 0.12 -1.27 15.14
CA TYR A 258 -0.80 -2.21 15.78
C TYR A 258 -2.24 -1.99 15.28
N VAL A 259 -3.03 -3.06 15.18
CA VAL A 259 -4.47 -3.02 14.87
C VAL A 259 -5.20 -4.02 15.77
N ASN A 260 -6.18 -3.54 16.53
CA ASN A 260 -7.18 -4.36 17.19
C ASN A 260 -8.16 -4.86 16.11
N PHE A 261 -7.81 -5.98 15.47
CA PHE A 261 -8.42 -6.41 14.22
C PHE A 261 -9.92 -6.75 14.32
N PRO A 262 -10.43 -7.40 15.38
CA PRO A 262 -11.87 -7.62 15.55
C PRO A 262 -12.67 -6.32 15.64
N ASP A 263 -12.26 -5.39 16.50
CA ASP A 263 -13.00 -4.13 16.70
C ASP A 263 -12.86 -3.19 15.50
N PHE A 264 -11.69 -3.17 14.85
CA PHE A 264 -11.49 -2.46 13.58
C PHE A 264 -12.45 -2.97 12.51
N CYS A 265 -12.53 -4.29 12.31
CA CYS A 265 -13.45 -4.89 11.35
C CYS A 265 -14.92 -4.61 11.70
N ALA A 266 -15.30 -4.72 12.97
CA ALA A 266 -16.66 -4.52 13.43
C ALA A 266 -17.12 -3.06 13.24
N LYS A 267 -16.31 -2.08 13.66
CA LYS A 267 -16.64 -0.65 13.48
C LYS A 267 -16.56 -0.22 12.01
N LEU A 268 -15.63 -0.73 11.22
CA LEU A 268 -15.57 -0.43 9.78
C LEU A 268 -16.79 -1.03 9.02
N ASP A 269 -17.23 -2.24 9.36
CA ASP A 269 -18.44 -2.83 8.79
C ASP A 269 -19.71 -2.07 9.20
N ALA A 270 -19.72 -1.44 10.38
CA ALA A 270 -20.80 -0.53 10.80
C ALA A 270 -20.75 0.80 10.04
N ALA A 271 -19.57 1.44 9.95
CA ALA A 271 -19.34 2.66 9.19
C ALA A 271 -19.68 2.54 7.69
N ASN A 272 -19.44 1.37 7.10
CA ASN A 272 -19.83 1.06 5.71
C ASN A 272 -21.34 0.88 5.53
N LYS A 273 -22.07 0.49 6.58
CA LYS A 273 -23.55 0.44 6.56
C LYS A 273 -24.15 1.83 6.75
N ALA A 274 -23.62 2.62 7.68
CA ALA A 274 -24.06 3.99 7.96
C ALA A 274 -24.00 4.88 6.70
N ARG A 275 -22.92 4.77 5.91
CA ARG A 275 -22.70 5.54 4.68
C ARG A 275 -23.55 5.10 3.48
N GLY A 276 -24.38 4.07 3.63
CA GLY A 276 -25.25 3.51 2.57
C GLY A 276 -24.52 2.92 1.35
N THR A 277 -23.21 3.12 1.25
CA THR A 277 -22.33 2.72 0.16
C THR A 277 -21.00 2.24 0.76
N PRO A 278 -20.38 1.18 0.21
CA PRO A 278 -19.09 0.68 0.70
C PRO A 278 -17.93 1.59 0.24
N ARG A 279 -17.85 2.78 0.83
CA ARG A 279 -16.68 3.69 0.80
C ARG A 279 -15.54 3.09 1.62
N GLY A 280 -14.79 2.18 1.02
CA GLY A 280 -13.66 1.55 1.70
C GLY A 280 -12.51 2.51 2.00
N LEU A 281 -11.46 1.96 2.62
CA LEU A 281 -10.18 2.59 2.96
C LEU A 281 -9.48 3.35 1.79
N GLU A 282 -9.91 3.21 0.52
CA GLU A 282 -9.37 3.99 -0.61
C GLU A 282 -9.55 5.50 -0.39
N GLU A 283 -10.70 5.92 0.14
CA GLU A 283 -10.96 7.32 0.48
C GLU A 283 -10.08 7.78 1.67
N LEU A 284 -9.79 6.87 2.60
CA LEU A 284 -8.96 7.10 3.78
C LEU A 284 -7.44 7.13 3.45
N VAL A 285 -7.02 6.46 2.37
CA VAL A 285 -5.62 6.31 1.91
C VAL A 285 -5.39 7.00 0.55
N GLY A 286 -6.25 7.95 0.17
CA GLY A 286 -6.01 8.86 -0.96
C GLY A 286 -6.04 8.23 -2.36
N GLY A 287 -6.84 7.18 -2.58
CA GLY A 287 -7.15 6.60 -3.90
C GLY A 287 -6.03 5.80 -4.56
N ALA A 288 -4.83 5.72 -3.96
CA ALA A 288 -3.72 4.93 -4.48
C ALA A 288 -3.79 3.42 -4.15
N ALA A 289 -4.54 3.06 -3.09
CA ALA A 289 -4.67 1.70 -2.59
C ALA A 289 -5.78 0.91 -3.32
N GLY A 290 -5.58 0.61 -4.60
CA GLY A 290 -6.62 0.05 -5.46
C GLY A 290 -7.16 -1.34 -5.05
N ASP A 291 -8.49 -1.41 -4.98
CA ASP A 291 -9.37 -2.55 -4.71
C ASP A 291 -9.49 -3.01 -3.24
N PHE A 292 -10.72 -2.92 -2.72
CA PHE A 292 -11.12 -3.44 -1.40
C PHE A 292 -10.94 -4.94 -1.18
N ASP A 293 -10.60 -5.67 -2.25
CA ASP A 293 -10.32 -7.09 -2.21
C ASP A 293 -9.28 -7.44 -1.15
N LEU A 294 -8.23 -6.64 -0.87
CA LEU A 294 -7.20 -7.05 0.12
C LEU A 294 -7.76 -7.28 1.54
N LEU A 295 -8.62 -6.38 2.04
CA LEU A 295 -9.20 -6.54 3.37
C LEU A 295 -10.32 -7.59 3.37
N ALA A 296 -11.11 -7.69 2.30
CA ALA A 296 -12.11 -8.76 2.15
C ALA A 296 -11.43 -10.15 2.10
N TRP A 297 -10.39 -10.27 1.27
CA TRP A 297 -9.52 -11.44 1.11
C TRP A 297 -8.93 -11.86 2.44
N PHE A 298 -8.34 -10.94 3.20
CA PHE A 298 -7.80 -11.28 4.50
C PHE A 298 -8.90 -11.69 5.49
N LYS A 299 -10.03 -10.96 5.56
CA LYS A 299 -11.18 -11.32 6.43
C LYS A 299 -11.77 -12.71 6.12
N MET A 300 -11.79 -13.13 4.86
CA MET A 300 -12.32 -14.44 4.44
C MET A 300 -11.29 -15.56 4.55
N THR A 301 -10.07 -15.36 4.04
CA THR A 301 -9.03 -16.40 4.07
C THR A 301 -8.43 -16.61 5.46
N ALA A 302 -8.23 -15.54 6.24
CA ALA A 302 -7.71 -15.66 7.61
C ALA A 302 -8.81 -15.99 8.64
N ASN A 303 -10.09 -15.90 8.27
CA ASN A 303 -11.25 -15.80 9.17
C ASN A 303 -11.12 -14.62 10.15
N ALA A 304 -11.93 -13.57 9.95
CA ALA A 304 -11.88 -12.35 10.76
C ALA A 304 -12.12 -12.56 12.27
N ARG A 305 -12.76 -13.66 12.69
CA ARG A 305 -12.90 -14.01 14.13
C ARG A 305 -11.68 -14.72 14.71
N ALA A 306 -10.82 -15.29 13.86
CA ALA A 306 -9.60 -15.96 14.28
C ALA A 306 -8.45 -14.99 14.51
N VAL A 307 -8.41 -13.82 13.87
CA VAL A 307 -7.35 -12.81 14.05
C VAL A 307 -7.65 -11.93 15.26
N LYS A 308 -6.83 -12.03 16.32
CA LYS A 308 -6.92 -11.22 17.54
C LYS A 308 -6.35 -9.82 17.35
N SER A 309 -5.20 -9.72 16.68
CA SER A 309 -4.55 -8.45 16.37
C SER A 309 -3.66 -8.57 15.14
N LEU A 310 -3.41 -7.44 14.49
CA LEU A 310 -2.27 -7.26 13.60
C LEU A 310 -1.25 -6.34 14.28
N ALA A 311 0.04 -6.58 14.03
CA ALA A 311 1.13 -5.71 14.49
C ALA A 311 2.29 -5.76 13.50
N GLY A 312 3.24 -4.84 13.62
CA GLY A 312 4.42 -4.87 12.77
C GLY A 312 5.37 -3.70 12.95
N SER A 313 6.40 -3.68 12.11
CA SER A 313 7.33 -2.56 12.02
C SER A 313 7.91 -2.37 10.62
N VAL A 314 8.14 -1.12 10.24
CA VAL A 314 8.90 -0.72 9.05
C VAL A 314 10.15 0.03 9.51
N ARG A 315 11.32 -0.51 9.18
CA ARG A 315 12.61 -0.05 9.71
C ARG A 315 13.72 -0.29 8.70
N PHE A 316 14.85 0.40 8.83
CA PHE A 316 16.04 0.00 8.10
C PHE A 316 16.68 -1.23 8.76
N ARG A 317 17.37 -2.04 7.97
CA ARG A 317 18.21 -3.16 8.44
C ARG A 317 19.31 -3.37 7.41
N ASP A 318 20.57 -3.42 7.86
CA ASP A 318 21.74 -3.60 7.00
C ASP A 318 21.87 -2.52 5.89
N GLY A 319 21.21 -1.37 6.09
CA GLY A 319 21.03 -0.30 5.09
C GLY A 319 20.03 -0.61 3.97
N GLY A 320 19.32 -1.73 4.04
CA GLY A 320 18.08 -2.00 3.30
C GLY A 320 16.84 -1.62 4.13
N LEU A 321 15.64 -1.90 3.60
CA LEU A 321 14.35 -1.62 4.26
C LEU A 321 13.64 -2.94 4.60
N SER A 322 13.31 -3.16 5.88
CA SER A 322 12.58 -4.33 6.39
C SER A 322 11.20 -3.90 6.88
N ALA A 323 10.16 -4.46 6.26
CA ALA A 323 8.76 -4.32 6.66
C ALA A 323 8.25 -5.66 7.19
N THR A 324 8.01 -5.75 8.49
CA THR A 324 7.46 -6.92 9.17
C THR A 324 5.99 -6.70 9.51
N MET A 325 5.14 -7.68 9.19
CA MET A 325 3.74 -7.75 9.61
C MET A 325 3.51 -9.05 10.35
N SER A 326 2.67 -9.04 11.38
CA SER A 326 2.32 -10.22 12.16
C SER A 326 0.84 -10.21 12.50
N ALA A 327 0.20 -11.37 12.32
CA ALA A 327 -1.17 -11.63 12.70
C ALA A 327 -1.18 -12.64 13.84
N ALA A 328 -1.70 -12.25 15.00
CA ALA A 328 -1.86 -13.14 16.14
C ALA A 328 -3.24 -13.80 16.10
N PHE A 329 -3.30 -15.13 16.14
CA PHE A 329 -4.55 -15.88 15.99
C PHE A 329 -5.06 -16.50 17.30
N ASP A 330 -6.36 -16.76 17.34
CA ASP A 330 -7.04 -17.56 18.35
C ASP A 330 -6.98 -19.06 17.98
N PRO A 331 -6.30 -19.92 18.76
CA PRO A 331 -6.21 -21.36 18.45
C PRO A 331 -7.56 -22.09 18.54
N ALA A 332 -8.59 -21.47 19.13
CA ALA A 332 -9.95 -22.02 19.16
C ALA A 332 -10.75 -21.75 17.85
N GLN A 333 -10.23 -20.91 16.95
CA GLN A 333 -10.89 -20.55 15.68
C GLN A 333 -10.11 -21.12 14.49
N LYS A 334 -10.82 -21.77 13.55
CA LYS A 334 -10.21 -22.25 12.30
C LYS A 334 -9.90 -21.08 11.37
N SER A 335 -8.78 -21.18 10.65
CA SER A 335 -8.29 -20.14 9.75
C SER A 335 -7.67 -20.80 8.51
N PRO A 336 -8.37 -20.78 7.34
CA PRO A 336 -7.87 -21.40 6.12
C PRO A 336 -6.46 -20.96 5.70
N LEU A 337 -6.11 -19.69 5.97
CA LEU A 337 -4.77 -19.14 5.76
C LEU A 337 -3.72 -19.80 6.67
N LEU A 338 -4.00 -20.00 7.97
CA LEU A 338 -3.07 -20.71 8.86
C LEU A 338 -2.99 -22.21 8.55
N ASP A 339 -4.09 -22.81 8.10
CA ASP A 339 -4.15 -24.23 7.74
C ASP A 339 -3.32 -24.47 6.47
N LEU A 340 -3.43 -23.60 5.46
CA LEU A 340 -2.55 -23.58 4.28
C LEU A 340 -1.07 -23.35 4.68
N LEU A 341 -0.81 -22.35 5.53
CA LEU A 341 0.53 -21.96 5.97
C LEU A 341 0.99 -22.75 7.21
N SER A 342 0.73 -24.07 7.20
CA SER A 342 1.22 -25.05 8.19
C SER A 342 2.14 -26.13 7.60
N GLY A 343 2.66 -25.89 6.38
CA GLY A 343 3.72 -26.70 5.77
C GLY A 343 5.09 -26.56 6.44
N PRO A 344 6.04 -27.46 6.11
CA PRO A 344 7.44 -27.30 6.48
C PRO A 344 8.10 -26.16 5.70
N GLY A 345 9.30 -25.74 6.12
CA GLY A 345 10.04 -24.62 5.53
C GLY A 345 10.16 -24.69 4.00
N ALA A 346 9.78 -23.60 3.34
CA ALA A 346 9.91 -23.41 1.91
C ALA A 346 11.38 -23.32 1.49
N LYS A 347 11.67 -23.92 0.35
CA LYS A 347 13.00 -24.01 -0.25
C LYS A 347 13.17 -22.99 -1.36
N VAL A 348 14.37 -22.43 -1.52
CA VAL A 348 14.66 -21.48 -2.61
C VAL A 348 14.48 -22.14 -3.99
N GLU A 349 14.69 -23.45 -4.05
CA GLU A 349 14.49 -24.30 -5.23
C GLU A 349 13.06 -24.24 -5.80
N LEU A 350 12.04 -23.92 -4.99
CA LEU A 350 10.68 -23.69 -5.48
C LEU A 350 10.63 -22.53 -6.48
N LEU A 351 11.43 -21.47 -6.26
CA LEU A 351 11.51 -20.29 -7.12
C LEU A 351 12.36 -20.51 -8.37
N HIS A 352 13.10 -21.61 -8.51
CA HIS A 352 13.92 -21.86 -9.72
C HIS A 352 13.07 -21.96 -11.00
N HIS A 353 11.79 -22.30 -10.88
CA HIS A 353 10.84 -22.31 -11.98
C HIS A 353 10.31 -20.92 -12.36
N ALA A 354 10.32 -19.95 -11.43
CA ALA A 354 9.84 -18.60 -11.70
C ALA A 354 10.89 -17.85 -12.53
N ARG A 355 10.60 -17.58 -13.81
CA ARG A 355 11.60 -17.00 -14.74
C ARG A 355 11.62 -15.47 -14.71
N ARG A 356 12.80 -14.89 -14.94
CA ARG A 356 12.95 -13.44 -15.09
C ARG A 356 12.66 -12.97 -16.52
N PRO A 357 12.20 -11.73 -16.72
CA PRO A 357 11.80 -10.76 -15.68
C PRO A 357 10.41 -11.08 -15.09
N ALA A 358 10.30 -11.05 -13.76
CA ALA A 358 9.03 -11.26 -13.03
C ALA A 358 8.83 -10.19 -11.96
N ALA A 359 7.63 -9.61 -11.92
CA ALA A 359 7.23 -8.60 -10.95
C ALA A 359 7.09 -9.19 -9.54
N PHE A 360 6.70 -10.46 -9.46
CA PHE A 360 6.41 -11.19 -8.22
C PHE A 360 6.63 -12.68 -8.45
N ALA A 361 7.18 -13.37 -7.44
CA ALA A 361 7.18 -14.83 -7.37
C ALA A 361 7.08 -15.27 -5.90
N LEU A 362 6.28 -16.29 -5.60
CA LEU A 362 6.11 -16.84 -4.25
C LEU A 362 5.92 -18.36 -4.32
N GLY A 363 6.83 -19.10 -3.67
CA GLY A 363 6.69 -20.52 -3.37
C GLY A 363 6.10 -20.71 -1.98
N VAL A 364 5.07 -21.56 -1.88
CA VAL A 364 4.39 -21.93 -0.63
C VAL A 364 4.46 -23.45 -0.47
N THR A 365 4.97 -23.93 0.67
CA THR A 365 4.89 -25.36 1.00
C THR A 365 3.55 -25.64 1.67
N LEU A 366 2.85 -26.67 1.21
CA LEU A 366 1.57 -27.10 1.78
C LEU A 366 1.82 -28.00 3.01
N PRO A 367 0.85 -28.15 3.95
CA PRO A 367 0.99 -29.03 5.10
C PRO A 367 1.35 -30.47 4.72
N GLU A 368 1.92 -31.26 5.62
CA GLU A 368 2.16 -32.69 5.34
C GLU A 368 0.88 -33.53 5.39
N LYS A 369 -0.18 -33.01 6.02
CA LYS A 369 -1.47 -33.68 6.24
C LYS A 369 -2.60 -32.73 5.84
N ASN A 370 -3.72 -33.26 5.35
CA ASN A 370 -4.91 -32.48 4.97
C ASN A 370 -4.65 -31.40 3.88
N ARG A 371 -3.72 -31.65 2.94
CA ARG A 371 -3.34 -30.69 1.88
C ARG A 371 -4.52 -30.17 1.07
N ALA A 372 -5.34 -31.08 0.53
CA ALA A 372 -6.48 -30.72 -0.28
C ALA A 372 -7.56 -29.95 0.52
N PRO A 373 -7.97 -30.38 1.73
CA PRO A 373 -8.81 -29.56 2.61
C PRO A 373 -8.26 -28.15 2.89
N ALA A 374 -6.96 -28.00 3.17
CA ALA A 374 -6.35 -26.70 3.46
C ALA A 374 -6.32 -25.79 2.21
N LEU A 375 -5.89 -26.33 1.06
CA LEU A 375 -5.84 -25.61 -0.21
C LEU A 375 -7.24 -25.20 -0.70
N LEU A 376 -8.20 -26.13 -0.67
CA LEU A 376 -9.59 -25.84 -1.08
C LEU A 376 -10.26 -24.88 -0.11
N GLY A 377 -10.05 -25.00 1.21
CA GLY A 377 -10.57 -24.05 2.19
C GLY A 377 -10.04 -22.62 2.00
N PHE A 378 -8.77 -22.49 1.59
CA PHE A 378 -8.17 -21.20 1.24
C PHE A 378 -8.74 -20.62 -0.06
N LEU A 379 -8.85 -21.45 -1.12
CA LEU A 379 -9.43 -21.04 -2.41
C LEU A 379 -10.91 -20.65 -2.28
N ASP A 380 -11.69 -21.38 -1.49
CA ASP A 380 -13.06 -21.02 -1.09
C ASP A 380 -13.12 -19.66 -0.38
N GLY A 381 -12.08 -19.31 0.39
CA GLY A 381 -11.94 -18.00 1.02
C GLY A 381 -11.71 -16.87 0.01
N ILE A 382 -10.92 -17.12 -1.04
CA ILE A 382 -10.69 -16.17 -2.15
C ILE A 382 -11.97 -15.95 -2.97
N ALA A 383 -12.67 -17.04 -3.32
CA ALA A 383 -13.96 -16.98 -4.00
C ALA A 383 -14.94 -16.07 -3.23
N LYS A 384 -15.08 -16.32 -1.92
CA LYS A 384 -15.97 -15.56 -1.02
C LYS A 384 -15.55 -14.10 -0.83
N SER A 385 -14.25 -13.77 -0.86
CA SER A 385 -13.83 -12.36 -0.80
C SER A 385 -14.16 -11.58 -2.06
N ASN A 386 -14.06 -12.25 -3.21
CA ASN A 386 -14.31 -11.65 -4.52
C ASN A 386 -15.82 -11.55 -4.84
N GLY A 387 -16.68 -11.93 -3.89
CA GLY A 387 -18.13 -11.86 -4.00
C GLY A 387 -18.78 -13.06 -4.69
N GLU A 388 -18.07 -14.17 -4.89
CA GLU A 388 -18.66 -15.40 -5.41
C GLU A 388 -19.60 -16.01 -4.37
N LEU A 389 -20.91 -15.96 -4.65
CA LEU A 389 -22.00 -16.58 -3.87
C LEU A 389 -22.49 -17.89 -4.50
N GLY A 390 -21.78 -18.41 -5.50
CA GLY A 390 -22.14 -19.60 -6.27
C GLY A 390 -21.27 -20.82 -5.92
N ARG A 391 -21.17 -21.74 -6.88
CA ARG A 391 -20.37 -22.98 -6.84
C ARG A 391 -18.94 -22.70 -6.41
N LEU A 392 -18.55 -23.17 -5.23
CA LEU A 392 -17.23 -22.94 -4.66
C LEU A 392 -16.16 -23.86 -5.26
N PRO A 393 -14.86 -23.49 -5.20
CA PRO A 393 -13.75 -24.37 -5.60
C PRO A 393 -13.80 -25.77 -4.96
N SER A 394 -14.16 -25.88 -3.68
CA SER A 394 -14.31 -27.17 -2.98
C SER A 394 -15.50 -28.02 -3.47
N GLU A 395 -16.56 -27.39 -3.96
CA GLU A 395 -17.72 -28.05 -4.56
C GLU A 395 -17.39 -28.50 -5.99
N ALA A 396 -16.78 -27.61 -6.78
CA ALA A 396 -16.32 -27.90 -8.14
C ALA A 396 -15.32 -29.07 -8.18
N ALA A 397 -14.39 -29.16 -7.21
CA ALA A 397 -13.47 -30.29 -7.10
C ALA A 397 -14.20 -31.63 -6.90
N ARG A 398 -15.21 -31.66 -6.02
CA ARG A 398 -16.04 -32.85 -5.77
C ARG A 398 -16.89 -33.24 -6.98
N GLU A 399 -17.47 -32.25 -7.66
CA GLU A 399 -18.24 -32.49 -8.89
C GLU A 399 -17.36 -33.03 -10.02
N MET A 400 -16.15 -32.49 -10.21
CA MET A 400 -15.19 -33.02 -11.20
C MET A 400 -14.76 -34.46 -10.88
N GLU A 401 -14.52 -34.77 -9.60
CA GLU A 401 -14.21 -36.13 -9.14
C GLU A 401 -15.38 -37.09 -9.40
N GLN A 402 -16.63 -36.68 -9.12
CA GLN A 402 -17.83 -37.44 -9.45
C GLN A 402 -18.06 -37.60 -10.96
N LYS A 403 -17.77 -36.56 -11.77
CA LYS A 403 -17.95 -36.54 -13.23
C LYS A 403 -16.92 -37.40 -13.96
N TYR A 404 -15.64 -37.21 -13.65
CA TYR A 404 -14.52 -37.82 -14.39
C TYR A 404 -13.97 -39.11 -13.77
N LYS A 405 -14.42 -39.49 -12.56
CA LYS A 405 -13.92 -40.65 -11.79
C LYS A 405 -12.42 -40.61 -11.52
N VAL A 406 -11.83 -39.42 -11.48
CA VAL A 406 -10.44 -39.16 -11.10
C VAL A 406 -10.46 -38.65 -9.65
N PRO A 407 -9.60 -39.16 -8.74
CA PRO A 407 -9.53 -38.67 -7.36
C PRO A 407 -8.88 -37.27 -7.30
N VAL A 408 -9.66 -36.22 -7.57
CA VAL A 408 -9.16 -34.84 -7.65
C VAL A 408 -8.69 -34.37 -6.27
N VAL A 409 -9.48 -34.62 -5.22
CA VAL A 409 -9.19 -34.12 -3.87
C VAL A 409 -7.95 -34.83 -3.30
N GLU A 410 -8.02 -36.13 -3.03
CA GLU A 410 -6.89 -36.83 -2.37
C GLU A 410 -5.77 -37.24 -3.35
N GLY A 411 -6.08 -37.51 -4.61
CA GLY A 411 -5.12 -38.03 -5.58
C GLY A 411 -4.28 -36.96 -6.31
N LEU A 412 -4.85 -35.78 -6.60
CA LEU A 412 -4.16 -34.69 -7.31
C LEU A 412 -3.76 -33.57 -6.34
N LEU A 413 -4.74 -32.97 -5.64
CA LEU A 413 -4.48 -31.88 -4.70
C LEU A 413 -3.79 -32.40 -3.42
N GLY A 414 -4.18 -33.59 -2.95
CA GLY A 414 -3.58 -34.26 -1.80
C GLY A 414 -2.09 -34.57 -2.01
N LYS A 415 -1.69 -34.90 -3.25
CA LYS A 415 -0.30 -35.17 -3.65
C LYS A 415 0.49 -33.95 -4.14
N THR A 416 -0.10 -32.75 -4.13
CA THR A 416 0.63 -31.50 -4.40
C THR A 416 1.30 -31.05 -3.10
N ARG A 417 2.63 -31.11 -3.00
CA ARG A 417 3.39 -30.76 -1.78
C ARG A 417 3.71 -29.27 -1.64
N ALA A 418 3.78 -28.55 -2.76
CA ALA A 418 4.04 -27.11 -2.78
C ALA A 418 3.46 -26.48 -4.06
N VAL A 419 3.21 -25.17 -4.01
CA VAL A 419 2.75 -24.38 -5.15
C VAL A 419 3.67 -23.18 -5.31
N THR A 420 4.05 -22.84 -6.54
CA THR A 420 4.73 -21.58 -6.85
C THR A 420 3.84 -20.75 -7.77
N VAL A 421 3.61 -19.49 -7.40
CA VAL A 421 2.85 -18.51 -8.18
C VAL A 421 3.81 -17.40 -8.58
N PHE A 422 3.88 -17.05 -9.87
CA PHE A 422 4.70 -15.92 -10.31
C PHE A 422 4.04 -15.12 -11.44
N LEU A 423 4.37 -13.84 -11.51
CA LEU A 423 3.86 -12.90 -12.50
C LEU A 423 5.03 -12.38 -13.35
N PRO A 424 5.25 -12.94 -14.56
CA PRO A 424 6.15 -12.37 -15.56
C PRO A 424 5.81 -10.90 -15.84
N THR A 425 6.81 -10.03 -16.04
CA THR A 425 6.56 -8.62 -16.40
C THR A 425 6.12 -8.44 -17.85
N LYS A 426 6.35 -9.46 -18.68
CA LYS A 426 5.96 -9.55 -20.10
C LYS A 426 5.47 -10.97 -20.39
N GLN A 427 4.44 -11.10 -21.22
CA GLN A 427 3.92 -12.36 -21.74
C GLN A 427 3.53 -12.17 -23.21
N GLU A 428 3.91 -13.10 -24.09
CA GLU A 428 3.54 -13.07 -25.52
C GLU A 428 2.12 -13.64 -25.71
N LEU A 429 1.10 -12.80 -25.43
CA LEU A 429 -0.31 -13.19 -25.48
C LEU A 429 -1.01 -12.75 -26.77
N PRO A 430 -2.12 -13.41 -27.16
CA PRO A 430 -3.03 -12.92 -28.19
C PRO A 430 -3.56 -11.51 -27.88
N LYS A 431 -4.04 -10.81 -28.91
CA LYS A 431 -4.81 -9.58 -28.73
C LYS A 431 -6.04 -9.86 -27.87
N ASP A 432 -6.41 -8.91 -27.01
CA ASP A 432 -7.58 -8.94 -26.13
C ASP A 432 -7.55 -10.07 -25.06
N ALA A 433 -6.41 -10.73 -24.89
CA ALA A 433 -6.15 -11.68 -23.80
C ALA A 433 -5.85 -10.97 -22.47
N LYS A 434 -6.34 -11.52 -21.36
CA LYS A 434 -5.98 -11.07 -20.01
C LYS A 434 -4.74 -11.82 -19.52
N PRO A 435 -3.65 -11.15 -19.08
CA PRO A 435 -2.51 -11.83 -18.49
C PRO A 435 -2.88 -12.44 -17.13
N LEU A 436 -2.43 -13.66 -16.89
CA LEU A 436 -2.58 -14.38 -15.63
C LEU A 436 -1.21 -14.68 -14.99
N PRO A 437 -1.16 -14.86 -13.65
CA PRO A 437 0.00 -15.45 -13.01
C PRO A 437 0.25 -16.87 -13.54
N MET A 438 1.53 -17.23 -13.70
CA MET A 438 1.95 -18.59 -13.96
C MET A 438 1.93 -19.40 -12.66
N LEU A 439 1.57 -20.68 -12.78
CA LEU A 439 1.45 -21.62 -11.67
C LEU A 439 2.42 -22.78 -11.86
N VAL A 440 3.06 -23.22 -10.77
CA VAL A 440 3.88 -24.43 -10.73
C VAL A 440 3.35 -25.31 -9.59
N LEU A 441 2.83 -26.47 -9.95
CA LEU A 441 2.39 -27.49 -9.02
C LEU A 441 3.55 -28.46 -8.78
N HIS A 442 4.10 -28.45 -7.57
CA HIS A 442 5.13 -29.39 -7.15
C HIS A 442 4.43 -30.60 -6.55
N ALA A 443 4.42 -31.72 -7.26
CA ALA A 443 3.92 -32.98 -6.74
C ALA A 443 4.93 -33.65 -5.80
N GLU A 444 4.46 -34.64 -5.02
CA GLU A 444 5.34 -35.51 -4.23
C GLU A 444 6.26 -36.36 -5.13
N ASP A 445 5.70 -36.90 -6.21
CA ASP A 445 6.35 -37.84 -7.12
C ASP A 445 5.99 -37.57 -8.60
N ALA A 446 6.69 -38.22 -9.53
CA ALA A 446 6.50 -38.00 -10.97
C ALA A 446 5.20 -38.61 -11.53
N ALA A 447 4.63 -39.63 -10.88
CA ALA A 447 3.36 -40.24 -11.28
C ALA A 447 2.17 -39.35 -10.88
N ALA A 448 2.23 -38.73 -9.71
CA ALA A 448 1.30 -37.69 -9.29
C ALA A 448 1.35 -36.46 -10.22
N ALA A 449 2.55 -36.03 -10.63
CA ALA A 449 2.70 -34.98 -11.64
C ALA A 449 2.12 -35.38 -13.01
N THR A 450 2.22 -36.66 -13.40
CA THR A 450 1.63 -37.19 -14.64
C THR A 450 0.10 -37.23 -14.55
N ALA A 451 -0.46 -37.66 -13.42
CA ALA A 451 -1.92 -37.63 -13.19
C ALA A 451 -2.50 -36.21 -13.20
N ILE A 452 -1.72 -35.21 -12.77
CA ILE A 452 -2.04 -33.78 -12.91
C ILE A 452 -1.98 -33.34 -14.39
N GLU A 453 -0.93 -33.72 -15.14
CA GLU A 453 -0.78 -33.46 -16.58
C GLU A 453 -1.97 -34.02 -17.40
N GLU A 454 -2.41 -35.24 -17.10
CA GLU A 454 -3.55 -35.92 -17.75
C GLU A 454 -4.92 -35.34 -17.35
N PHE A 455 -5.01 -34.61 -16.25
CA PHE A 455 -6.26 -34.01 -15.78
C PHE A 455 -6.54 -32.63 -16.41
N PHE A 456 -5.52 -31.88 -16.84
CA PHE A 456 -5.70 -30.53 -17.41
C PHE A 456 -6.71 -30.45 -18.58
N PRO A 457 -6.73 -31.37 -19.57
CA PRO A 457 -7.75 -31.38 -20.61
C PRO A 457 -9.19 -31.44 -20.06
N LYS A 458 -9.41 -32.23 -19.00
CA LYS A 458 -10.72 -32.37 -18.35
C LYS A 458 -11.11 -31.09 -17.62
N LEU A 459 -10.17 -30.51 -16.87
CA LEU A 459 -10.34 -29.23 -16.18
C LEU A 459 -10.68 -28.10 -17.16
N ILE A 460 -9.86 -27.87 -18.19
CA ILE A 460 -10.09 -26.78 -19.16
C ILE A 460 -11.40 -26.98 -19.93
N GLY A 461 -11.81 -28.23 -20.21
CA GLY A 461 -13.12 -28.53 -20.77
C GLY A 461 -14.27 -28.06 -19.86
N ASP A 462 -14.20 -28.31 -18.55
CA ASP A 462 -15.20 -27.84 -17.58
C ASP A 462 -15.18 -26.31 -17.39
N LEU A 463 -14.00 -25.67 -17.36
CA LEU A 463 -13.88 -24.21 -17.22
C LEU A 463 -14.42 -23.46 -18.45
N SER A 464 -14.22 -24.01 -19.66
CA SER A 464 -14.71 -23.44 -20.93
C SER A 464 -16.17 -23.79 -21.27
N GLY A 465 -16.79 -24.70 -20.50
CA GLY A 465 -18.13 -25.21 -20.80
C GLY A 465 -18.20 -26.15 -22.01
N ALA A 466 -17.08 -26.70 -22.45
CA ALA A 466 -17.02 -27.59 -23.61
C ALA A 466 -17.72 -28.94 -23.34
N ALA A 467 -18.43 -29.46 -24.34
CA ALA A 467 -19.16 -30.73 -24.25
C ALA A 467 -18.24 -31.96 -24.06
N ALA A 468 -16.99 -31.86 -24.49
CA ALA A 468 -15.95 -32.87 -24.33
C ALA A 468 -14.61 -32.21 -23.95
N PRO A 469 -13.69 -32.91 -23.24
CA PRO A 469 -12.35 -32.41 -22.97
C PRO A 469 -11.60 -32.05 -24.26
N PRO A 470 -11.09 -30.82 -24.44
CA PRO A 470 -10.30 -30.46 -25.61
C PRO A 470 -9.01 -31.27 -25.72
N GLN A 471 -8.67 -31.71 -26.93
CA GLN A 471 -7.41 -32.40 -27.21
C GLN A 471 -6.24 -31.42 -27.14
N ALA A 472 -5.18 -31.78 -26.41
CA ALA A 472 -3.99 -30.95 -26.31
C ALA A 472 -3.11 -31.07 -27.57
N ALA A 473 -2.73 -29.93 -28.15
CA ALA A 473 -1.68 -29.87 -29.16
C ALA A 473 -0.30 -29.94 -28.48
N SER A 474 0.64 -30.71 -29.03
CA SER A 474 1.97 -30.91 -28.46
C SER A 474 3.05 -30.23 -29.31
N GLU A 475 3.88 -29.41 -28.69
CA GLU A 475 5.06 -28.74 -29.29
C GLU A 475 6.29 -29.05 -28.43
N THR A 476 7.49 -29.17 -29.03
CA THR A 476 8.74 -29.35 -28.27
C THR A 476 9.55 -28.06 -28.34
N ILE A 477 9.58 -27.31 -27.23
CA ILE A 477 10.27 -26.02 -27.11
C ILE A 477 11.49 -26.20 -26.20
N THR A 478 12.70 -25.93 -26.70
CA THR A 478 13.96 -26.06 -25.92
C THR A 478 14.13 -27.43 -25.24
N GLY A 479 13.69 -28.52 -25.90
CA GLY A 479 13.71 -29.88 -25.36
C GLY A 479 12.58 -30.23 -24.39
N VAL A 480 11.76 -29.25 -23.98
CA VAL A 480 10.57 -29.47 -23.14
C VAL A 480 9.36 -29.73 -24.02
N LYS A 481 8.62 -30.79 -23.72
CA LYS A 481 7.29 -31.03 -24.30
C LYS A 481 6.28 -30.08 -23.66
N VAL A 482 5.73 -29.16 -24.45
CA VAL A 482 4.65 -28.25 -24.06
C VAL A 482 3.34 -28.74 -24.66
N LEU A 483 2.31 -28.85 -23.83
CA LEU A 483 0.95 -29.17 -24.21
C LEU A 483 0.11 -27.88 -24.20
N SER A 484 -0.75 -27.73 -25.20
CA SER A 484 -1.51 -26.50 -25.46
C SER A 484 -2.99 -26.80 -25.64
N LEU A 485 -3.84 -26.11 -24.87
CA LEU A 485 -5.30 -26.24 -24.89
C LEU A 485 -5.95 -24.92 -25.38
N PRO A 486 -7.06 -24.98 -26.14
CA PRO A 486 -7.70 -23.80 -26.72
C PRO A 486 -8.25 -22.87 -25.64
N GLY A 487 -8.15 -21.55 -25.88
CA GLY A 487 -8.63 -20.51 -24.96
C GLY A 487 -10.12 -20.16 -25.08
N THR A 488 -10.81 -20.72 -26.07
CA THR A 488 -12.20 -20.37 -26.42
C THR A 488 -13.15 -20.67 -25.26
N GLY A 489 -13.90 -19.66 -24.81
CA GLY A 489 -14.83 -19.78 -23.67
C GLY A 489 -14.21 -19.54 -22.29
N LEU A 490 -12.89 -19.37 -22.19
CA LEU A 490 -12.22 -19.02 -20.92
C LEU A 490 -12.21 -17.50 -20.72
N ALA A 491 -12.42 -17.04 -19.47
CA ALA A 491 -12.62 -15.61 -19.17
C ALA A 491 -11.43 -14.70 -19.52
N TRP A 492 -10.25 -15.26 -19.78
CA TRP A 492 -9.02 -14.58 -20.19
C TRP A 492 -8.72 -14.61 -21.70
N ASN A 493 -9.58 -15.26 -22.52
CA ASN A 493 -9.49 -15.30 -23.99
C ASN A 493 -8.14 -15.78 -24.59
N ALA A 494 -7.35 -16.57 -23.85
CA ALA A 494 -6.04 -17.05 -24.31
C ALA A 494 -5.87 -18.58 -24.11
N PRO A 495 -5.12 -19.26 -25.00
CA PRO A 495 -4.76 -20.66 -24.83
C PRO A 495 -4.08 -20.94 -23.49
N VAL A 496 -4.29 -22.13 -22.95
CA VAL A 496 -3.60 -22.59 -21.74
C VAL A 496 -2.48 -23.53 -22.15
N HIS A 497 -1.26 -23.15 -21.82
CA HIS A 497 -0.06 -23.94 -22.05
C HIS A 497 0.41 -24.57 -20.73
N TYR A 498 0.82 -25.83 -20.79
CA TYR A 498 1.35 -26.55 -19.63
C TYR A 498 2.47 -27.50 -20.03
N ALA A 499 3.40 -27.77 -19.11
CA ALA A 499 4.54 -28.64 -19.32
C ALA A 499 4.95 -29.31 -18.00
N ARG A 500 5.41 -30.55 -18.06
CA ARG A 500 5.92 -31.29 -16.90
C ARG A 500 7.42 -31.55 -17.02
N ASN A 501 8.12 -31.40 -15.91
CA ASN A 501 9.50 -31.86 -15.74
C ASN A 501 9.63 -32.59 -14.39
N GLY A 502 9.91 -33.90 -14.44
CA GLY A 502 9.93 -34.77 -13.26
C GLY A 502 8.61 -34.70 -12.48
N ALA A 503 8.68 -34.17 -11.26
CA ALA A 503 7.55 -33.99 -10.33
C ALA A 503 6.95 -32.56 -10.33
N ALA A 504 7.41 -31.65 -11.19
CA ALA A 504 6.87 -30.30 -11.31
C ALA A 504 6.01 -30.16 -12.59
N VAL A 505 4.82 -29.59 -12.46
CA VAL A 505 3.95 -29.24 -13.60
C VAL A 505 3.73 -27.73 -13.63
N VAL A 506 4.11 -27.09 -14.73
CA VAL A 506 3.96 -25.65 -14.98
C VAL A 506 2.72 -25.39 -15.82
N VAL A 507 2.00 -24.31 -15.53
CA VAL A 507 0.84 -23.81 -16.28
C VAL A 507 0.97 -22.30 -16.49
N GLY A 508 0.61 -21.81 -17.69
CA GLY A 508 0.60 -20.39 -18.02
C GLY A 508 -0.08 -20.10 -19.36
N LEU A 509 -0.13 -18.82 -19.74
CA LEU A 509 -0.71 -18.36 -21.02
C LEU A 509 0.34 -18.07 -22.11
N ASP A 510 1.62 -18.16 -21.77
CA ASP A 510 2.74 -17.98 -22.70
C ASP A 510 3.51 -19.31 -22.84
N ARG A 511 3.51 -19.90 -24.04
CA ARG A 511 4.17 -21.18 -24.35
C ARG A 511 5.68 -21.18 -24.14
N LYS A 512 6.37 -20.05 -24.42
CA LYS A 512 7.82 -19.93 -24.27
C LYS A 512 8.18 -19.89 -22.79
N LEU A 513 7.47 -19.08 -22.00
CA LEU A 513 7.69 -18.98 -20.56
C LEU A 513 7.35 -20.29 -19.85
N VAL A 514 6.30 -21.01 -20.26
CA VAL A 514 5.97 -22.35 -19.74
C VAL A 514 7.10 -23.35 -19.99
N ALA A 515 7.66 -23.39 -21.21
CA ALA A 515 8.81 -24.23 -21.53
C ALA A 515 10.04 -23.89 -20.66
N GLN A 516 10.40 -22.61 -20.58
CA GLN A 516 11.55 -22.16 -19.79
C GLN A 516 11.38 -22.45 -18.30
N ALA A 517 10.20 -22.20 -17.73
CA ALA A 517 9.87 -22.43 -16.34
C ALA A 517 9.91 -23.92 -15.95
N ALA A 518 9.60 -24.83 -16.87
CA ALA A 518 9.71 -26.27 -16.61
C ALA A 518 11.17 -26.71 -16.36
N LEU A 519 12.17 -26.05 -16.94
CA LEU A 519 13.58 -26.43 -16.83
C LEU A 519 14.26 -26.11 -15.48
N ALA A 520 13.66 -25.26 -14.64
CA ALA A 520 14.09 -25.01 -13.25
C ALA A 520 15.57 -24.60 -13.05
N ASP A 521 16.17 -23.75 -13.91
CA ASP A 521 17.54 -23.26 -13.67
C ASP A 521 17.57 -22.04 -12.73
N ALA A 522 18.42 -22.13 -11.71
CA ALA A 522 18.53 -21.13 -10.65
C ALA A 522 19.11 -19.78 -11.13
N PRO A 523 20.16 -19.71 -11.97
CA PRO A 523 20.71 -18.44 -12.46
C PRO A 523 19.70 -17.52 -13.14
N ALA A 524 18.85 -18.04 -14.04
CA ALA A 524 17.82 -17.26 -14.74
C ALA A 524 16.46 -17.20 -14.00
N SER A 525 16.41 -17.71 -12.77
CA SER A 525 15.22 -17.63 -11.91
C SER A 525 15.04 -16.26 -11.26
N ALA A 526 13.83 -15.98 -10.77
CA ALA A 526 13.50 -14.78 -10.01
C ALA A 526 14.39 -14.63 -8.75
N ALA A 527 14.83 -15.74 -8.15
CA ALA A 527 15.75 -15.76 -7.02
C ALA A 527 17.24 -15.66 -7.40
N GLY A 528 17.62 -15.78 -8.67
CA GLY A 528 19.02 -15.87 -9.10
C GLY A 528 19.86 -14.65 -8.71
N GLY A 529 20.74 -14.78 -7.72
CA GLY A 529 21.53 -13.65 -7.21
C GLY A 529 20.75 -12.67 -6.32
N VAL A 530 19.54 -13.03 -5.86
CA VAL A 530 18.97 -12.41 -4.65
C VAL A 530 19.70 -12.99 -3.44
N ALA A 531 20.18 -12.14 -2.55
CA ALA A 531 21.06 -12.56 -1.47
C ALA A 531 20.28 -13.17 -0.29
N GLY A 532 20.45 -14.48 -0.09
CA GLY A 532 20.04 -15.19 1.13
C GLY A 532 19.14 -16.40 0.89
N SER A 533 19.40 -17.48 1.63
CA SER A 533 18.45 -18.58 1.80
C SER A 533 17.24 -18.13 2.63
N PRO A 534 16.04 -18.69 2.42
CA PRO A 534 14.92 -18.48 3.33
C PRO A 534 15.27 -18.93 4.76
N PRO A 535 14.69 -18.29 5.79
CA PRO A 535 14.67 -18.84 7.15
C PRO A 535 14.09 -20.25 7.16
N ALA A 536 14.65 -21.17 7.95
CA ALA A 536 14.21 -22.57 7.99
C ALA A 536 12.75 -22.75 8.48
N ASP A 537 12.20 -21.74 9.15
CA ASP A 537 10.81 -21.63 9.62
C ASP A 537 9.86 -20.92 8.62
N ALA A 538 10.36 -20.44 7.47
CA ALA A 538 9.57 -19.74 6.47
C ALA A 538 8.77 -20.70 5.58
N VAL A 539 7.52 -20.96 5.92
CA VAL A 539 6.56 -21.80 5.18
C VAL A 539 6.21 -21.27 3.78
N ALA A 540 6.51 -20.00 3.49
CA ALA A 540 6.54 -19.45 2.14
C ALA A 540 7.74 -18.53 1.93
N PHE A 541 8.30 -18.56 0.72
CA PHE A 541 9.42 -17.72 0.29
C PHE A 541 9.22 -17.19 -1.13
N GLY A 542 9.55 -15.93 -1.36
CA GLY A 542 9.29 -15.23 -2.60
C GLY A 542 10.19 -14.02 -2.82
N VAL A 543 10.01 -13.38 -3.97
CA VAL A 543 10.65 -12.13 -4.37
C VAL A 543 9.64 -11.21 -5.04
N VAL A 544 9.83 -9.90 -4.87
CA VAL A 544 8.95 -8.87 -5.44
C VAL A 544 9.74 -7.67 -5.95
N SER A 545 9.49 -7.29 -7.19
CA SER A 545 10.00 -6.04 -7.77
C SER A 545 8.98 -4.94 -7.51
N LEU A 546 9.35 -3.98 -6.65
CA LEU A 546 8.45 -2.90 -6.26
C LEU A 546 8.12 -1.97 -7.45
N GLY A 547 9.08 -1.74 -8.35
CA GLY A 547 8.82 -1.02 -9.61
C GLY A 547 7.81 -1.75 -10.49
N ASP A 548 8.05 -3.02 -10.82
CA ASP A 548 7.20 -3.78 -11.73
C ASP A 548 5.77 -4.04 -11.19
N LEU A 549 5.53 -3.93 -9.87
CA LEU A 549 4.17 -3.91 -9.31
C LEU A 549 3.50 -2.54 -9.39
N LEU A 550 4.26 -1.45 -9.34
CA LEU A 550 3.74 -0.08 -9.34
C LEU A 550 3.53 0.49 -10.76
N VAL A 551 4.38 0.13 -11.74
CA VAL A 551 4.25 0.59 -13.14
C VAL A 551 2.87 0.24 -13.73
N PRO A 552 2.35 -1.01 -13.63
CA PRO A 552 1.08 -1.36 -14.26
C PRO A 552 -0.12 -0.66 -13.62
N GLN A 553 -0.05 -0.31 -12.34
CA GLN A 553 -1.08 0.51 -11.68
C GLN A 553 -1.02 1.98 -12.12
N ALA A 554 0.15 2.45 -12.57
CA ALA A 554 0.33 3.80 -13.08
C ALA A 554 -0.16 3.98 -14.52
N GLU A 555 0.05 2.98 -15.38
CA GLU A 555 -0.22 3.03 -16.83
C GLU A 555 -1.53 2.33 -17.25
N ARG A 556 -2.30 1.74 -16.31
CA ARG A 556 -3.62 1.13 -16.58
C ARG A 556 -4.51 2.09 -17.39
N PRO A 557 -4.97 1.75 -18.61
CA PRO A 557 -6.00 2.52 -19.28
C PRO A 557 -7.25 2.52 -18.39
N ARG A 558 -7.92 3.68 -18.31
CA ARG A 558 -9.24 3.74 -17.69
C ARG A 558 -10.16 2.80 -18.48
N PRO A 559 -11.05 2.03 -17.83
CA PRO A 559 -11.82 1.00 -18.52
C PRO A 559 -12.65 1.60 -19.65
N ASP A 560 -12.24 1.31 -20.89
CA ASP A 560 -12.85 1.80 -22.12
C ASP A 560 -14.23 1.15 -22.32
N GLY A 561 -15.23 1.74 -21.66
CA GLY A 561 -16.59 1.72 -22.19
C GLY A 561 -16.66 2.50 -23.50
N PRO A 562 -17.87 2.70 -24.07
CA PRO A 562 -18.06 3.66 -25.15
C PRO A 562 -17.91 5.09 -24.62
N VAL A 563 -16.67 5.48 -24.35
CA VAL A 563 -16.28 6.87 -24.06
C VAL A 563 -16.43 7.61 -25.38
N VAL A 564 -17.57 8.28 -25.55
CA VAL A 564 -17.66 9.43 -26.46
C VAL A 564 -16.47 10.31 -26.10
N PRO A 565 -15.56 10.64 -27.05
CA PRO A 565 -14.41 11.47 -26.76
C PRO A 565 -14.90 12.81 -26.21
N LYS A 566 -14.89 12.94 -24.89
CA LYS A 566 -15.17 14.22 -24.26
C LYS A 566 -13.96 15.06 -24.57
N GLU A 567 -14.13 16.11 -25.36
CA GLU A 567 -13.12 17.13 -25.56
C GLU A 567 -12.58 17.50 -24.18
N GLU A 568 -11.27 17.33 -23.96
CA GLU A 568 -10.67 17.50 -22.65
C GLU A 568 -10.71 18.98 -22.29
N GLU A 569 -11.81 19.41 -21.65
CA GLU A 569 -12.02 20.75 -21.12
C GLU A 569 -10.71 21.24 -20.49
N PRO A 570 -10.08 22.29 -21.05
CA PRO A 570 -8.72 22.66 -20.67
C PRO A 570 -8.67 22.93 -19.18
N ILE A 571 -7.73 22.31 -18.47
CA ILE A 571 -7.73 22.29 -17.00
C ILE A 571 -7.50 23.72 -16.47
N VAL A 572 -8.59 24.44 -16.22
CA VAL A 572 -8.53 25.82 -15.74
C VAL A 572 -8.10 25.86 -14.27
N LEU A 573 -7.11 26.67 -13.98
CA LEU A 573 -6.55 26.92 -12.66
C LEU A 573 -7.46 27.88 -11.87
N PRO A 574 -7.32 27.99 -10.53
CA PRO A 574 -8.16 28.88 -9.72
C PRO A 574 -8.06 30.38 -10.07
N ASN A 575 -7.08 30.77 -10.89
CA ASN A 575 -6.89 32.12 -11.41
C ASN A 575 -7.40 32.31 -12.86
N GLY A 576 -8.17 31.36 -13.41
CA GLY A 576 -8.75 31.44 -14.76
C GLY A 576 -7.80 31.08 -15.90
N ASN A 577 -6.51 30.88 -15.65
CA ASN A 577 -5.55 30.47 -16.69
C ASN A 577 -5.64 28.97 -16.99
N PRO A 578 -5.43 28.52 -18.23
CA PRO A 578 -5.25 27.10 -18.53
C PRO A 578 -3.95 26.57 -17.92
N LEU A 579 -3.94 25.29 -17.57
CA LEU A 579 -2.73 24.54 -17.25
C LEU A 579 -1.77 24.54 -18.47
N PRO A 580 -0.45 24.76 -18.32
CA PRO A 580 0.48 24.75 -19.45
C PRO A 580 0.47 23.41 -20.19
N GLU A 581 0.41 23.42 -21.52
CA GLU A 581 0.19 22.23 -22.37
C GLU A 581 1.11 21.05 -22.02
N ASN A 582 2.41 21.32 -21.90
CA ASN A 582 3.43 20.30 -21.59
C ASN A 582 3.45 19.83 -20.12
N PHE A 583 2.68 20.44 -19.22
CA PHE A 583 2.76 20.17 -17.79
C PHE A 583 2.33 18.74 -17.44
N LEU A 584 1.26 18.23 -18.06
CA LEU A 584 0.79 16.86 -17.81
C LEU A 584 1.79 15.83 -18.34
N GLU A 585 2.46 16.11 -19.46
CA GLU A 585 3.53 15.25 -19.98
C GLU A 585 4.78 15.27 -19.09
N ASP A 586 5.14 16.42 -18.51
CA ASP A 586 6.21 16.50 -17.50
C ASP A 586 5.87 15.69 -16.23
N VAL A 587 4.62 15.69 -15.78
CA VAL A 587 4.15 14.85 -14.66
C VAL A 587 4.16 13.36 -15.04
N LYS A 588 3.71 12.99 -16.25
CA LYS A 588 3.78 11.60 -16.76
C LYS A 588 5.22 11.12 -16.87
N LYS A 589 6.11 11.93 -17.45
CA LYS A 589 7.53 11.66 -17.67
C LYS A 589 8.31 11.51 -16.35
N SER A 590 8.06 12.40 -15.38
CA SER A 590 8.69 12.28 -14.05
C SER A 590 8.14 11.09 -13.25
N ARG A 591 6.83 10.79 -13.34
CA ARG A 591 6.24 9.57 -12.78
C ARG A 591 6.83 8.30 -13.39
N LYS A 592 7.06 8.29 -14.71
CA LYS A 592 7.73 7.19 -15.42
C LYS A 592 9.17 7.03 -14.97
N ALA A 593 9.95 8.11 -14.90
CA ALA A 593 11.33 8.06 -14.40
C ALA A 593 11.43 7.51 -12.96
N LEU A 594 10.44 7.81 -12.10
CA LEU A 594 10.32 7.20 -10.77
C LEU A 594 9.99 5.70 -10.86
N ALA A 595 9.07 5.30 -11.73
CA ALA A 595 8.71 3.91 -11.94
C ALA A 595 9.89 3.07 -12.48
N ASP A 596 10.62 3.60 -13.46
CA ASP A 596 11.84 3.01 -14.02
C ASP A 596 12.95 2.90 -12.94
N ALA A 597 13.13 3.94 -12.12
CA ALA A 597 14.10 3.92 -11.01
C ALA A 597 13.74 2.94 -9.88
N LEU A 598 12.44 2.69 -9.65
CA LEU A 598 11.97 1.65 -8.73
C LEU A 598 12.09 0.23 -9.31
N ALA A 599 12.02 0.09 -10.64
CA ALA A 599 12.22 -1.20 -11.33
C ALA A 599 13.72 -1.56 -11.45
N ALA A 600 14.62 -0.58 -11.37
CA ALA A 600 16.06 -0.77 -11.27
C ALA A 600 16.55 -1.24 -9.88
N LEU A 601 15.67 -1.30 -8.87
CA LEU A 601 16.00 -1.85 -7.56
C LEU A 601 16.13 -3.38 -7.62
N GLN A 602 17.00 -3.95 -6.78
CA GLN A 602 17.02 -5.40 -6.58
C GLN A 602 15.67 -5.86 -6.02
N PRO A 603 15.10 -7.02 -6.46
CA PRO A 603 13.86 -7.53 -5.89
C PRO A 603 13.95 -7.70 -4.37
N ALA A 604 12.95 -7.20 -3.64
CA ALA A 604 12.81 -7.45 -2.22
C ALA A 604 12.45 -8.92 -1.98
N THR A 605 13.02 -9.55 -0.95
CA THR A 605 12.58 -10.89 -0.52
C THR A 605 11.28 -10.80 0.24
N VAL A 606 10.41 -11.80 0.07
CA VAL A 606 9.18 -11.99 0.84
C VAL A 606 9.30 -13.32 1.57
N THR A 607 9.07 -13.32 2.88
CA THR A 607 8.98 -14.54 3.69
C THR A 607 7.67 -14.54 4.45
N ALA A 608 7.05 -15.71 4.60
CA ALA A 608 6.00 -15.93 5.60
C ALA A 608 6.37 -17.14 6.45
N ARG A 609 6.20 -17.03 7.77
CA ARG A 609 6.52 -18.06 8.76
C ARG A 609 5.45 -18.14 9.83
N ARG A 610 5.26 -19.33 10.40
CA ARG A 610 4.31 -19.58 11.47
C ARG A 610 5.04 -19.83 12.79
N VAL A 611 4.89 -18.91 13.74
CA VAL A 611 5.46 -18.99 15.08
C VAL A 611 4.34 -19.33 16.05
N GLY A 612 4.03 -20.63 16.16
CA GLY A 612 2.91 -21.13 16.97
C GLY A 612 1.54 -20.69 16.42
N THR A 613 0.92 -19.70 17.07
CA THR A 613 -0.35 -19.07 16.66
C THR A 613 -0.15 -17.69 16.01
N GLU A 614 1.09 -17.26 15.79
CA GLU A 614 1.42 -16.05 15.05
C GLU A 614 1.80 -16.39 13.59
N LEU A 615 1.19 -15.72 12.61
CA LEU A 615 1.69 -15.69 11.24
C LEU A 615 2.49 -14.41 11.05
N ARG A 616 3.80 -14.52 10.78
CA ARG A 616 4.68 -13.38 10.52
C ARG A 616 5.12 -13.37 9.07
N VAL A 617 4.84 -12.26 8.39
CA VAL A 617 5.32 -11.93 7.05
C VAL A 617 6.44 -10.89 7.18
N GLU A 618 7.52 -11.05 6.44
CA GLU A 618 8.56 -10.03 6.29
C GLU A 618 8.86 -9.78 4.82
N VAL A 619 8.79 -8.52 4.40
CA VAL A 619 9.28 -8.03 3.12
C VAL A 619 10.58 -7.28 3.37
N PHE A 620 11.68 -7.69 2.74
CA PHE A 620 12.98 -7.06 2.91
C PHE A 620 13.58 -6.64 1.56
N GLN A 621 13.64 -5.32 1.36
CA GLN A 621 14.37 -4.69 0.26
C GLN A 621 15.86 -4.62 0.66
N PRO A 622 16.76 -5.42 0.05
CA PRO A 622 18.18 -5.37 0.37
C PRO A 622 18.80 -4.01 0.01
N LYS A 623 19.91 -3.67 0.68
CA LYS A 623 20.70 -2.47 0.38
C LYS A 623 21.28 -2.57 -1.03
N VAL A 624 20.82 -1.71 -1.93
CA VAL A 624 21.45 -1.57 -3.25
C VAL A 624 22.82 -0.91 -3.08
N GLN A 625 23.86 -1.53 -3.62
CA GLN A 625 25.24 -1.04 -3.55
C GLN A 625 25.37 0.36 -4.19
N ASN A 626 26.45 1.08 -3.86
CA ASN A 626 26.75 2.41 -4.39
C ASN A 626 25.64 3.45 -4.19
N GLY A 627 24.90 3.35 -3.07
CA GLY A 627 23.86 4.31 -2.68
C GLY A 627 22.54 4.15 -3.46
N GLY A 628 22.24 2.95 -3.99
CA GLY A 628 21.24 2.75 -5.03
C GLY A 628 19.76 3.02 -4.71
N LEU A 629 19.38 3.56 -3.54
CA LEU A 629 18.09 4.25 -3.40
C LEU A 629 18.11 5.66 -4.01
N LYS A 630 19.30 6.26 -4.22
CA LYS A 630 19.48 7.60 -4.78
C LYS A 630 18.69 7.85 -6.06
N ALA A 631 18.73 6.92 -7.02
CA ALA A 631 18.00 7.08 -8.28
C ALA A 631 16.48 7.20 -8.07
N ALA A 632 15.92 6.39 -7.16
CA ALA A 632 14.51 6.45 -6.80
C ALA A 632 14.17 7.71 -5.98
N ILE A 633 15.07 8.17 -5.09
CA ILE A 633 14.88 9.40 -4.30
C ILE A 633 14.95 10.66 -5.18
N ASP A 634 15.94 10.76 -6.07
CA ASP A 634 16.06 11.87 -7.01
C ASP A 634 14.88 11.90 -7.99
N ALA A 635 14.42 10.74 -8.46
CA ALA A 635 13.22 10.64 -9.30
C ALA A 635 11.93 10.98 -8.53
N LEU A 636 11.82 10.58 -7.25
CA LEU A 636 10.71 10.92 -6.36
C LEU A 636 10.67 12.42 -6.09
N ALA A 637 11.82 13.05 -5.83
CA ALA A 637 11.94 14.49 -5.64
C ALA A 637 11.54 15.25 -6.92
N ASN A 638 11.98 14.79 -8.10
CA ASN A 638 11.58 15.39 -9.38
C ASN A 638 10.10 15.16 -9.74
N TRP A 639 9.50 14.03 -9.34
CA TRP A 639 8.07 13.81 -9.49
C TRP A 639 7.26 14.67 -8.51
N ALA A 640 7.67 14.77 -7.24
CA ALA A 640 7.03 15.62 -6.23
C ALA A 640 7.12 17.11 -6.60
N ASP A 641 8.24 17.55 -7.17
CA ASP A 641 8.47 18.89 -7.74
C ASP A 641 7.46 19.27 -8.84
N LYS A 642 7.01 18.28 -9.63
CA LYS A 642 6.00 18.45 -10.69
C LYS A 642 4.56 18.22 -10.17
N ALA A 643 4.33 17.20 -9.35
CA ALA A 643 3.01 16.87 -8.82
C ALA A 643 2.52 17.87 -7.75
N GLY A 644 3.40 18.43 -6.91
CA GLY A 644 3.05 19.43 -5.90
C GLY A 644 2.51 20.75 -6.47
N ALA A 645 2.81 21.03 -7.74
CA ALA A 645 2.23 22.17 -8.44
C ALA A 645 0.72 21.97 -8.77
N LEU A 646 0.20 20.73 -8.76
CA LEU A 646 -1.24 20.45 -8.87
C LEU A 646 -1.97 20.57 -7.53
N SER A 647 -1.37 20.14 -6.42
CA SER A 647 -2.05 20.11 -5.11
C SER A 647 -2.37 21.50 -4.56
N GLY A 648 -1.63 22.53 -4.98
CA GLY A 648 -1.94 23.94 -4.72
C GLY A 648 -3.33 24.40 -5.21
N ARG A 649 -3.97 23.64 -6.10
CA ARG A 649 -5.36 23.89 -6.57
C ARG A 649 -6.41 23.70 -5.46
N ALA A 650 -6.18 22.78 -4.52
CA ALA A 650 -7.19 22.37 -3.53
C ALA A 650 -7.28 23.27 -2.29
N ALA A 651 -6.21 24.02 -1.97
CA ALA A 651 -6.13 24.80 -0.74
C ALA A 651 -6.73 26.22 -0.81
N GLY A 652 -7.17 26.67 -2.00
CA GLY A 652 -7.59 28.06 -2.25
C GLY A 652 -9.09 28.29 -2.45
N THR A 653 -9.87 27.25 -2.74
CA THR A 653 -11.30 27.35 -3.08
C THR A 653 -12.06 26.14 -2.55
N GLY A 654 -13.27 26.36 -2.02
CA GLY A 654 -14.16 25.28 -1.59
C GLY A 654 -14.59 24.33 -2.72
N PRO A 655 -15.30 23.23 -2.41
CA PRO A 655 -15.66 22.21 -3.39
C PRO A 655 -16.49 22.81 -4.53
N VAL A 656 -15.95 22.74 -5.75
CA VAL A 656 -16.59 23.26 -6.95
C VAL A 656 -17.89 22.49 -7.20
N ARG A 657 -19.04 23.15 -6.96
CA ARG A 657 -20.31 22.71 -7.54
C ARG A 657 -20.17 22.78 -9.06
N ALA A 658 -20.22 21.62 -9.72
CA ALA A 658 -20.50 21.58 -11.14
C ALA A 658 -21.86 22.25 -11.35
N VAL A 659 -21.91 23.27 -12.23
CA VAL A 659 -23.16 23.95 -12.58
C VAL A 659 -23.94 23.02 -13.49
N ALA A 660 -24.79 22.18 -12.88
CA ALA A 660 -25.81 21.45 -13.62
C ALA A 660 -26.77 22.48 -14.23
N GLY A 661 -26.81 22.55 -15.55
CA GLY A 661 -27.73 23.44 -16.25
C GLY A 661 -29.18 23.10 -15.89
N ALA A 662 -29.89 24.07 -15.31
CA ALA A 662 -31.32 23.92 -15.06
C ALA A 662 -32.06 23.93 -16.40
N GLY A 663 -32.67 22.80 -16.76
CA GLY A 663 -33.63 22.74 -17.85
C GLY A 663 -35.01 23.13 -17.33
N ASP A 664 -35.48 24.33 -17.66
CA ASP A 664 -36.80 24.81 -17.25
C ASP A 664 -37.92 23.95 -17.88
N GLY A 665 -38.65 23.23 -17.03
CA GLY A 665 -39.84 22.48 -17.41
C GLY A 665 -41.03 23.43 -17.61
N ALA A 666 -41.28 23.83 -18.84
CA ALA A 666 -42.30 24.82 -19.18
C ALA A 666 -43.73 24.42 -18.78
N LEU A 667 -44.52 25.41 -18.38
CA LEU A 667 -45.97 25.30 -18.18
C LEU A 667 -46.70 24.96 -19.49
N VAL A 668 -47.82 24.23 -19.38
CA VAL A 668 -48.64 23.81 -20.52
C VAL A 668 -49.37 25.02 -21.13
N GLY A 669 -48.94 25.44 -22.32
CA GLY A 669 -49.62 26.45 -23.14
C GLY A 669 -50.08 25.89 -24.49
N ARG A 670 -51.37 26.05 -24.82
CA ARG A 670 -51.92 25.75 -26.16
C ARG A 670 -51.54 26.85 -27.16
N GLY A 671 -51.23 26.49 -28.40
CA GLY A 671 -51.19 27.43 -29.53
C GLY A 671 -50.44 26.86 -30.73
N GLY A 672 -51.13 26.48 -31.80
CA GLY A 672 -50.50 25.98 -33.03
C GLY A 672 -50.35 27.06 -34.11
N GLY A 673 -49.65 26.75 -35.21
CA GLY A 673 -49.69 27.58 -36.42
C GLY A 673 -48.48 27.50 -37.35
N GLY A 674 -48.64 26.82 -38.50
CA GLY A 674 -47.79 26.92 -39.71
C GLY A 674 -46.38 26.26 -39.63
N LYS A 675 -45.76 25.69 -40.69
CA LYS A 675 -45.86 25.70 -42.18
C LYS A 675 -44.85 26.60 -42.92
N TRP A 676 -44.05 25.90 -43.76
CA TRP A 676 -43.44 26.30 -45.04
C TRP A 676 -42.24 27.29 -45.11
N PHE A 677 -41.07 26.70 -45.39
CA PHE A 677 -40.23 26.87 -46.60
C PHE A 677 -39.50 28.20 -46.95
N TRP A 678 -38.19 28.04 -47.18
CA TRP A 678 -37.32 28.65 -48.22
C TRP A 678 -37.12 30.19 -48.30
N GLY A 679 -35.85 30.59 -48.27
CA GLY A 679 -35.34 31.89 -48.72
C GLY A 679 -33.84 31.79 -49.01
N LYS A 680 -33.37 32.39 -50.11
CA LYS A 680 -31.96 32.38 -50.58
C LYS A 680 -31.52 33.81 -50.89
N TRP A 681 -30.28 34.00 -51.37
CA TRP A 681 -29.62 35.28 -51.72
C TRP A 681 -29.23 36.15 -50.50
N GLY A 682 -28.15 36.94 -50.53
CA GLY A 682 -27.09 37.07 -51.53
C GLY A 682 -26.42 38.45 -51.55
N VAL A 683 -25.13 38.52 -51.95
CA VAL A 683 -24.27 39.73 -52.12
C VAL A 683 -23.78 40.36 -50.79
N GLY A 684 -22.51 40.78 -50.64
CA GLY A 684 -21.34 40.72 -51.53
C GLY A 684 -20.03 41.19 -50.84
N SER A 685 -18.90 41.13 -51.56
CA SER A 685 -17.56 41.56 -51.07
C SER A 685 -17.33 43.07 -51.18
N PRO A 686 -16.26 43.60 -50.57
CA PRO A 686 -15.12 44.02 -51.40
C PRO A 686 -13.73 43.55 -50.91
N GLU A 687 -12.69 43.84 -51.71
CA GLU A 687 -11.30 43.37 -51.57
C GLU A 687 -10.36 44.35 -50.82
N PRO A 688 -9.10 43.95 -50.49
CA PRO A 688 -8.22 44.66 -49.55
C PRO A 688 -7.26 45.69 -50.18
N THR A 689 -6.80 46.64 -49.35
CA THR A 689 -5.72 47.59 -49.68
C THR A 689 -4.36 47.18 -49.11
N LYS A 690 -3.29 47.52 -49.84
CA LYS A 690 -1.87 47.31 -49.47
C LYS A 690 -1.24 48.61 -48.99
N THR A 691 -0.22 48.53 -48.14
CA THR A 691 0.78 49.60 -47.98
C THR A 691 2.18 49.02 -47.69
N LEU A 692 3.24 49.73 -48.08
CA LEU A 692 4.64 49.28 -47.98
C LEU A 692 5.42 50.08 -46.93
N GLN A 693 6.45 49.45 -46.35
CA GLN A 693 7.77 50.03 -46.01
C GLN A 693 8.71 48.87 -45.64
N ASN A 694 9.67 48.49 -46.50
CA ASN A 694 11.01 49.07 -46.69
C ASN A 694 11.99 48.82 -45.54
N GLN A 695 12.90 47.85 -45.74
CA GLN A 695 14.16 47.72 -45.00
C GLN A 695 15.28 48.55 -45.66
N PRO A 696 16.33 48.91 -44.91
CA PRO A 696 17.69 48.96 -45.44
C PRO A 696 18.44 47.65 -45.13
N LYS A 697 19.05 47.04 -46.15
CA LYS A 697 20.18 46.11 -45.95
C LYS A 697 21.46 46.92 -45.76
N LEU A 698 22.42 46.39 -45.02
CA LEU A 698 23.82 46.80 -45.09
C LEU A 698 24.71 45.55 -45.18
N SER A 699 25.75 45.64 -46.00
CA SER A 699 26.55 44.50 -46.47
C SER A 699 27.99 44.53 -45.98
N GLU A 700 28.62 43.36 -46.01
CA GLU A 700 30.06 43.08 -46.22
C GLU A 700 31.01 44.28 -46.41
N ARG A 701 32.17 44.27 -45.72
CA ARG A 701 33.46 43.83 -46.33
C ARG A 701 34.61 43.70 -45.29
N PRO A 702 35.77 43.11 -45.65
CA PRO A 702 36.78 42.59 -44.70
C PRO A 702 38.15 43.27 -44.74
N GLU A 703 39.01 42.94 -43.76
CA GLU A 703 40.48 42.76 -43.81
C GLU A 703 40.89 42.17 -42.43
N THR A 704 41.70 41.12 -42.20
CA THR A 704 43.02 40.65 -42.67
C THR A 704 44.22 41.52 -42.33
N LEU A 705 45.00 41.14 -41.29
CA LEU A 705 46.43 40.72 -41.37
C LEU A 705 47.08 40.53 -39.97
N GLN A 706 47.90 39.46 -39.83
CA GLN A 706 49.25 39.34 -39.19
C GLN A 706 49.60 40.02 -37.82
N ASN A 707 50.56 39.56 -36.99
CA ASN A 707 51.50 38.42 -37.00
C ASN A 707 52.10 38.13 -35.59
N GLN A 708 52.99 37.11 -35.48
CA GLN A 708 53.88 36.74 -34.34
C GLN A 708 53.17 36.10 -33.10
N ALA A 709 53.50 34.92 -32.53
CA ALA A 709 54.50 33.84 -32.70
C ALA A 709 55.69 33.74 -31.70
N GLN A 710 55.98 32.50 -31.26
CA GLN A 710 57.11 32.02 -30.41
C GLN A 710 57.08 32.49 -28.93
N LEU A 711 57.62 31.82 -27.89
CA LEU A 711 58.41 30.57 -27.64
C LEU A 711 57.83 29.84 -26.38
N SER A 712 58.35 28.71 -25.83
CA SER A 712 58.77 27.39 -26.37
C SER A 712 59.14 26.44 -25.21
N ARG A 713 59.03 25.11 -25.39
CA ARG A 713 59.62 24.02 -24.55
C ARG A 713 59.02 23.91 -23.10
N THR A 714 59.16 22.82 -22.32
CA THR A 714 60.08 21.65 -22.42
C THR A 714 59.43 20.31 -22.00
N LYS A 715 59.94 19.22 -22.60
CA LYS A 715 59.65 17.79 -22.32
C LYS A 715 60.01 17.32 -20.90
N ARG A 716 59.29 16.31 -20.39
CA ARG A 716 59.76 15.06 -19.71
C ARG A 716 58.55 14.14 -19.45
N SER A 717 58.61 12.81 -19.31
CA SER A 717 59.17 11.72 -20.13
C SER A 717 59.30 10.43 -19.28
N SER A 718 58.25 9.58 -19.27
CA SER A 718 58.34 8.11 -19.10
C SER A 718 58.85 7.56 -17.73
N PRO A 719 58.86 6.23 -17.46
CA PRO A 719 58.36 5.08 -18.26
C PRO A 719 57.42 4.07 -17.52
N GLU A 720 56.98 3.05 -18.25
CA GLU A 720 56.49 1.75 -17.70
C GLU A 720 57.62 0.97 -16.98
N PRO A 721 57.30 -0.19 -16.39
CA PRO A 721 58.03 -1.38 -16.83
C PRO A 721 57.15 -2.61 -17.17
N ARG A 722 57.57 -3.36 -18.20
CA ARG A 722 57.26 -4.78 -18.42
C ARG A 722 58.58 -5.57 -18.46
N LEU A 723 58.62 -6.81 -17.94
CA LEU A 723 59.43 -7.91 -18.50
C LEU A 723 59.13 -9.28 -17.85
N ALA A 724 59.56 -10.34 -18.54
CA ALA A 724 59.77 -11.76 -18.15
C ALA A 724 58.99 -12.34 -16.95
N GLN A 725 58.12 -13.34 -17.13
CA GLN A 725 58.44 -14.76 -17.39
C GLN A 725 59.30 -15.46 -16.31
N LEU A 726 58.70 -16.45 -15.63
CA LEU A 726 59.29 -17.78 -15.39
C LEU A 726 58.22 -18.72 -14.79
N GLN A 727 58.13 -19.96 -15.31
CA GLN A 727 57.55 -21.11 -14.59
C GLN A 727 58.72 -22.00 -14.11
N PRO A 728 58.49 -22.90 -13.13
CA PRO A 728 58.35 -24.30 -13.55
C PRO A 728 57.29 -25.12 -12.78
N HIS A 729 57.03 -26.34 -13.25
CA HIS A 729 56.23 -27.36 -12.58
C HIS A 729 56.89 -27.89 -11.29
N SER A 730 56.11 -28.51 -10.38
CA SER A 730 56.22 -29.98 -10.15
C SER A 730 55.25 -30.58 -9.12
N THR A 731 54.71 -31.75 -9.48
CA THR A 731 54.36 -32.92 -8.63
C THR A 731 53.54 -32.79 -7.34
N ALA A 732 52.34 -33.40 -7.41
CA ALA A 732 51.51 -33.87 -6.31
C ALA A 732 52.17 -34.83 -5.31
N ARG A 733 51.57 -34.96 -4.10
CA ARG A 733 51.29 -36.27 -3.47
C ARG A 733 50.19 -36.25 -2.40
N ARG A 734 49.65 -37.45 -2.18
CA ARG A 734 48.59 -37.89 -1.25
C ARG A 734 48.99 -37.75 0.24
N GLY A 735 48.03 -37.68 1.17
CA GLY A 735 48.31 -37.92 2.60
C GLY A 735 47.18 -37.67 3.63
N THR A 736 46.38 -38.72 3.93
CA THR A 736 45.83 -39.11 5.25
C THR A 736 45.44 -38.09 6.35
N MET A 737 44.23 -38.26 6.92
CA MET A 737 43.88 -37.84 8.30
C MET A 737 44.74 -38.60 9.36
N PRO A 738 44.76 -38.15 10.63
CA PRO A 738 43.92 -38.84 11.62
C PRO A 738 43.30 -37.95 12.72
N CYS A 739 42.30 -38.48 13.42
CA CYS A 739 41.70 -37.88 14.61
C CYS A 739 42.45 -38.27 15.90
N ARG A 740 42.61 -37.35 16.88
CA ARG A 740 42.29 -37.62 18.32
C ARG A 740 42.41 -36.42 19.28
N MET A 741 41.26 -36.07 19.85
CA MET A 741 40.97 -35.76 21.26
C MET A 741 42.09 -36.06 22.30
N LEU A 742 42.36 -35.14 23.27
CA LEU A 742 42.18 -35.31 24.74
C LEU A 742 42.90 -34.26 25.66
N ARG A 743 42.13 -33.69 26.61
CA ARG A 743 42.47 -33.22 27.99
C ARG A 743 43.34 -31.97 28.25
N GLY A 744 43.09 -31.32 29.42
CA GLY A 744 43.78 -30.15 30.00
C GLY A 744 44.89 -30.54 31.01
N PRO A 745 44.98 -30.02 32.26
CA PRO A 745 43.98 -29.30 33.09
C PRO A 745 44.53 -28.18 34.05
N TRP A 746 43.83 -27.94 35.18
CA TRP A 746 44.05 -27.04 36.37
C TRP A 746 43.31 -25.68 36.36
N ALA A 747 42.52 -25.20 37.35
CA ALA A 747 42.30 -25.42 38.81
C ALA A 747 42.86 -24.24 39.66
N ARG A 748 42.22 -23.66 40.70
CA ARG A 748 41.11 -23.98 41.66
C ARG A 748 40.25 -22.68 41.89
N ARG A 749 39.30 -22.41 42.82
CA ARG A 749 38.55 -22.94 44.02
C ARG A 749 37.35 -21.93 44.24
N GLU A 750 36.34 -21.97 45.13
CA GLU A 750 35.52 -22.90 45.97
C GLU A 750 34.30 -22.05 46.48
N GLY A 751 33.11 -22.52 46.91
CA GLY A 751 32.50 -23.86 46.91
C GLY A 751 31.44 -24.11 48.02
N ARG A 752 30.48 -23.20 48.30
CA ARG A 752 29.29 -23.45 49.17
C ARG A 752 28.11 -23.93 48.29
N ARG A 753 27.81 -25.23 48.16
CA ARG A 753 27.01 -26.14 49.04
C ARG A 753 25.52 -25.75 49.14
N TYR A 754 24.60 -26.44 48.43
CA TYR A 754 23.86 -27.69 48.78
C TYR A 754 22.70 -27.44 49.79
N ARG A 755 21.51 -28.07 49.71
CA ARG A 755 21.14 -29.46 49.30
C ARG A 755 19.66 -29.58 48.84
N THR A 756 19.29 -30.67 48.16
CA THR A 756 17.89 -31.16 47.98
C THR A 756 17.65 -32.45 48.79
N PRO A 757 16.40 -32.97 48.85
CA PRO A 757 16.17 -34.31 48.27
C PRO A 757 14.78 -34.54 47.61
N TRP A 758 14.64 -35.68 46.92
CA TRP A 758 13.39 -36.34 46.47
C TRP A 758 13.06 -37.54 47.38
N VAL A 759 11.76 -37.92 47.53
CA VAL A 759 11.24 -39.30 47.69
C VAL A 759 9.71 -39.32 47.41
N ALA A 760 9.19 -40.45 46.91
CA ALA A 760 7.77 -40.86 46.83
C ALA A 760 7.72 -42.43 46.87
N PRO A 761 6.58 -43.17 46.71
CA PRO A 761 5.15 -42.82 46.69
C PRO A 761 4.21 -43.77 47.53
N ALA A 762 2.94 -43.37 47.77
CA ALA A 762 1.74 -44.22 48.01
C ALA A 762 0.49 -43.31 48.24
N GLY A 763 -0.78 -43.69 48.06
CA GLY A 763 -1.36 -44.87 47.43
C GLY A 763 -2.43 -45.62 48.24
N TYR A 764 -3.73 -45.22 48.23
CA TYR A 764 -4.87 -46.09 48.60
C TYR A 764 -6.24 -45.59 48.07
N ARG A 765 -7.30 -46.40 48.20
CA ARG A 765 -8.69 -46.13 47.74
C ARG A 765 -9.69 -46.01 48.90
N SER A 766 -10.79 -45.27 48.72
CA SER A 766 -12.17 -45.73 49.01
C SER A 766 -13.25 -44.78 48.43
N ARG A 767 -14.53 -45.17 48.55
CA ARG A 767 -15.75 -44.40 48.19
C ARG A 767 -16.58 -44.17 49.46
N PHE A 768 -17.54 -43.24 49.47
CA PHE A 768 -18.95 -43.54 49.80
C PHE A 768 -19.91 -42.39 49.37
N THR A 769 -21.22 -42.61 49.57
CA THR A 769 -22.38 -41.76 49.21
C THR A 769 -22.75 -40.78 50.37
N SER A 770 -23.84 -39.98 50.43
CA SER A 770 -25.17 -39.96 49.77
C SER A 770 -25.95 -38.64 49.99
N SER A 771 -27.03 -38.41 49.20
CA SER A 771 -28.32 -37.72 49.52
C SER A 771 -28.38 -36.39 50.33
N VAL A 772 -28.95 -35.26 49.86
CA VAL A 772 -30.41 -34.97 49.55
C VAL A 772 -31.28 -34.87 50.84
N PRO A 773 -32.27 -33.94 51.01
CA PRO A 773 -33.03 -33.04 50.09
C PRO A 773 -33.02 -31.52 50.54
N HIS A 774 -33.99 -30.57 50.43
CA HIS A 774 -35.36 -30.43 49.85
C HIS A 774 -35.85 -28.93 49.75
N ARG A 775 -36.77 -28.61 48.81
CA ARG A 775 -37.92 -27.63 48.88
C ARG A 775 -37.72 -26.09 49.08
N LEU A 776 -38.67 -25.19 48.73
CA LEU A 776 -39.69 -25.11 47.63
C LEU A 776 -40.41 -23.73 47.57
N SER A 777 -40.52 -23.09 46.39
CA SER A 777 -41.66 -22.29 45.87
C SER A 777 -41.30 -21.85 44.41
N ARG A 778 -42.14 -21.73 43.36
CA ARG A 778 -43.59 -21.54 43.07
C ARG A 778 -44.14 -20.14 43.38
N SER A 779 -44.81 -19.41 42.47
CA SER A 779 -45.22 -19.64 41.05
C SER A 779 -44.93 -18.37 40.22
N GLN A 780 -45.64 -17.84 39.18
CA GLN A 780 -46.86 -18.12 38.38
C GLN A 780 -46.83 -17.14 37.16
N LEU A 781 -47.52 -17.24 36.00
CA LEU A 781 -47.94 -18.30 35.04
C LEU A 781 -48.53 -17.58 33.78
N LEU A 782 -48.88 -18.30 32.70
CA LEU A 782 -49.66 -17.86 31.50
C LEU A 782 -48.88 -16.97 30.47
N THR A 783 -49.16 -16.83 29.16
CA THR A 783 -49.97 -17.48 28.06
C THR A 783 -49.56 -16.76 26.74
N ARG A 784 -49.69 -17.21 25.47
CA ARG A 784 -50.06 -18.45 24.73
C ARG A 784 -49.49 -18.32 23.28
N PRO A 785 -49.33 -19.39 22.47
CA PRO A 785 -48.66 -19.32 21.15
C PRO A 785 -49.61 -19.00 19.98
N ARG A 786 -49.05 -18.72 18.78
CA ARG A 786 -49.74 -18.79 17.49
C ARG A 786 -49.04 -19.74 16.51
N ARG A 787 -49.84 -20.45 15.71
CA ARG A 787 -49.42 -21.25 14.54
C ARG A 787 -49.41 -20.37 13.27
N CYS A 788 -48.77 -20.86 12.20
CA CYS A 788 -49.12 -20.75 10.76
C CYS A 788 -47.85 -20.90 9.89
N THR A 789 -47.83 -21.47 8.68
CA THR A 789 -48.69 -22.48 8.01
C THR A 789 -47.81 -23.19 6.96
N LEU A 790 -48.09 -24.45 6.63
CA LEU A 790 -47.41 -25.17 5.54
C LEU A 790 -47.92 -24.69 4.16
N LEU A 791 -47.04 -24.45 3.19
CA LEU A 791 -47.43 -24.21 1.80
C LEU A 791 -46.50 -24.97 0.85
N LYS A 792 -47.05 -25.97 0.16
CA LYS A 792 -46.41 -26.65 -0.96
C LYS A 792 -46.68 -25.87 -2.25
N PHE A 793 -45.70 -25.82 -3.13
CA PHE A 793 -45.92 -25.62 -4.57
C PHE A 793 -45.20 -26.71 -5.35
N THR A 794 -45.77 -27.14 -6.47
CA THR A 794 -45.33 -28.31 -7.25
C THR A 794 -45.38 -28.02 -8.74
N GLY A 795 -44.28 -28.32 -9.44
CA GLY A 795 -44.17 -28.22 -10.90
C GLY A 795 -43.65 -26.87 -11.41
N THR A 796 -43.04 -26.78 -12.61
CA THR A 796 -42.59 -27.84 -13.54
C THR A 796 -41.43 -27.35 -14.43
N ARG A 797 -40.72 -28.29 -15.07
CA ARG A 797 -39.69 -28.13 -16.13
C ARG A 797 -38.33 -27.53 -15.74
N PRO A 798 -37.21 -28.24 -15.98
CA PRO A 798 -35.87 -27.65 -16.02
C PRO A 798 -35.54 -27.10 -17.43
N MET A 799 -34.71 -26.07 -17.49
CA MET A 799 -33.98 -25.61 -18.68
C MET A 799 -32.48 -25.54 -18.31
N PRO A 800 -31.55 -25.96 -19.18
CA PRO A 800 -30.15 -26.08 -18.81
C PRO A 800 -29.49 -24.71 -18.64
N ARG A 801 -28.85 -24.49 -17.48
CA ARG A 801 -27.88 -23.42 -17.24
C ARG A 801 -26.60 -24.03 -16.70
N THR A 802 -25.66 -24.29 -17.60
CA THR A 802 -24.32 -24.83 -17.31
C THR A 802 -23.24 -23.80 -17.67
N ALA A 803 -22.02 -24.03 -17.15
CA ALA A 803 -20.83 -23.20 -17.31
C ALA A 803 -20.88 -21.79 -16.67
N LEU A 804 -20.32 -21.69 -15.46
CA LEU A 804 -19.68 -20.47 -14.95
C LEU A 804 -18.80 -20.83 -13.73
N LEU A 805 -17.51 -21.05 -13.97
CA LEU A 805 -16.48 -21.20 -12.93
C LEU A 805 -15.10 -20.99 -13.57
N ALA A 806 -14.62 -19.74 -13.69
CA ALA A 806 -13.32 -19.46 -14.33
C ALA A 806 -12.72 -18.04 -14.13
N GLU A 807 -13.06 -17.26 -13.08
CA GLU A 807 -12.37 -15.96 -12.88
C GLU A 807 -12.30 -15.49 -11.42
N ASN A 808 -11.09 -15.52 -10.83
CA ASN A 808 -10.81 -14.91 -9.53
C ASN A 808 -9.90 -13.68 -9.67
N LEU A 809 -10.39 -12.64 -10.37
CA LEU A 809 -10.25 -11.20 -10.02
C LEU A 809 -10.93 -10.23 -11.02
N ARG A 810 -11.44 -9.11 -10.49
CA ARG A 810 -11.49 -7.75 -11.09
C ARG A 810 -12.55 -7.25 -12.09
N LEU A 811 -13.49 -8.01 -12.67
CA LEU A 811 -14.47 -7.40 -13.63
C LEU A 811 -15.98 -7.63 -13.41
N LEU A 812 -16.39 -8.39 -12.39
CA LEU A 812 -17.82 -8.73 -12.14
C LEU A 812 -18.74 -7.57 -11.66
N ARG A 813 -18.31 -6.31 -11.72
CA ARG A 813 -19.20 -5.14 -11.54
C ARG A 813 -19.83 -4.61 -12.84
N TYR A 814 -19.27 -4.88 -14.01
CA TYR A 814 -19.66 -4.17 -15.25
C TYR A 814 -20.95 -4.68 -15.93
N VAL A 815 -21.41 -5.89 -15.62
CA VAL A 815 -22.55 -6.54 -16.31
C VAL A 815 -23.91 -6.27 -15.65
N ARG A 816 -23.94 -5.96 -14.34
CA ARG A 816 -25.20 -5.88 -13.56
C ARG A 816 -26.08 -4.65 -13.88
N GLY A 817 -25.59 -3.70 -14.69
CA GLY A 817 -26.29 -2.46 -15.05
C GLY A 817 -27.12 -2.48 -16.34
N ARG A 818 -27.18 -3.60 -17.10
CA ARG A 818 -27.71 -3.58 -18.49
C ARG A 818 -28.93 -4.48 -18.80
N PHE A 819 -29.58 -5.05 -17.78
CA PHE A 819 -30.68 -6.02 -17.95
C PHE A 819 -31.95 -5.73 -17.13
N SER A 820 -32.21 -4.46 -16.77
CA SER A 820 -33.38 -4.05 -15.98
C SER A 820 -34.25 -2.97 -16.65
N SER A 821 -34.20 -2.83 -17.98
CA SER A 821 -34.94 -1.81 -18.72
C SER A 821 -35.30 -2.22 -20.15
N ARG A 822 -35.95 -3.39 -20.33
CA ARG A 822 -36.61 -3.77 -21.59
C ARG A 822 -37.67 -4.90 -21.52
N VAL A 823 -38.53 -4.87 -20.50
CA VAL A 823 -39.93 -5.32 -20.62
C VAL A 823 -40.78 -4.33 -19.81
N GLY A 824 -41.81 -3.78 -20.44
CA GLY A 824 -42.52 -2.57 -20.02
C GLY A 824 -42.84 -1.75 -21.25
#